data_AF-A0AAD9YBT9-F1
#
_entry.id   AF-A0AAD9YBT9-F1
#
_cell.length_a   1.000
_cell.length_b   1.000
_cell.length_c   1.000
_cell.angle_alpha   90.00
_cell.angle_beta   90.00
_cell.angle_gamma   90.00
#
_symmetry.space_group_name_H-M   'P 1'
#
loop_
_entity.id
_entity.type
_entity.pdbx_description
1 polymer ?
#
loop_
_entity_poly.entity_id
_entity_poly.type
_entity_poly.pdbx_seq_one_letter_code
_entity_poly.pdbx_strand_id
1 'polypeptide(L)'
;MVRHSRMHQASKNPRRIACIRCRTRKKRCDHAVPTCGECRRSGSECVPYGARKSGSFATVPVAYLRQLEAHAAEAQRSPPPTDMMTHGIGNNEAMGDSDGENDCASPFDGADYMSDASRGADPVLHPEPRQIEMEGPEADIPNAGPPRRFSLNSLVGSYGATAQTTLSIIGKDWLDHYANIYFRHVQPQWTFIDEVAWRDVYTTQSSGLFEAASCYHFVIQMVLTIDALVSSSFRADCPHLVHASRLHDEAMKKSLSSVTGHSSPLIRTQASLLMLLYAFHGPSPDPVSGNVMLVLMNCANLMDHKQEVDLHADSLCVDFEHSRNMTIMSSHILNEVVASAWTFPQTFMFEILDEKIFQHASQMTLGEKEMGFYSHIFQLRCIQSKIRHFNKKLQKLDPTDPFRETSRLRLKDELQVWKQKIEAVTNSSPKDNLVYHEPSSLSKLYDYSLSILVQERPCMMGHEEVGQLVECCSEACRTFLSSQENDSVIYRTWTALMYQFRLGIILLYCYAMTPPLLRTANFTLPDTVSGFECCHRTLEKFSIRWPRALVFLQSFQLLAESVFDGPAFGGQACNSNMLDSPSSQSLCSPYALDGERKTRMQSYIVELRVQHVHQAVVSLMEEMLNRPQHQDMNYEGLDLLPNMSLAGFDLFNF
;
A
#
# COMPACT_ATOMS: atom_id res chain seq x y z
N MET A 1 8.78 53.47 -37.86
CA MET A 1 9.58 52.31 -38.33
C MET A 1 9.77 51.35 -37.17
N VAL A 2 8.93 50.32 -37.07
CA VAL A 2 9.03 49.25 -36.07
C VAL A 2 9.41 47.98 -36.83
N ARG A 3 10.61 47.44 -36.57
CA ARG A 3 11.11 46.21 -37.20
C ARG A 3 10.49 45.00 -36.50
N HIS A 4 9.60 44.30 -37.21
CA HIS A 4 9.18 42.95 -36.84
C HIS A 4 10.26 41.93 -37.24
N SER A 5 10.92 41.33 -36.26
CA SER A 5 11.75 40.15 -36.45
C SER A 5 10.88 38.89 -36.40
N ARG A 6 10.73 38.22 -37.54
CA ARG A 6 10.13 36.87 -37.65
C ARG A 6 11.10 35.83 -37.06
N MET A 7 10.71 35.14 -36.00
CA MET A 7 11.41 33.93 -35.55
C MET A 7 10.90 32.72 -36.35
N HIS A 8 11.77 32.10 -37.14
CA HIS A 8 11.55 30.80 -37.75
C HIS A 8 11.57 29.70 -36.67
N GLN A 9 10.43 29.06 -36.42
CA GLN A 9 10.39 27.78 -35.70
C GLN A 9 10.80 26.66 -36.67
N ALA A 10 12.02 26.15 -36.50
CA ALA A 10 12.43 24.89 -37.10
C ALA A 10 11.90 23.73 -36.24
N SER A 11 10.81 23.08 -36.67
CA SER A 11 10.36 21.80 -36.12
C SER A 11 11.43 20.73 -36.40
N LYS A 12 12.27 20.43 -35.41
CA LYS A 12 13.18 19.27 -35.45
C LYS A 12 12.37 18.03 -35.08
N ASN A 13 11.78 17.37 -36.07
CA ASN A 13 11.27 16.01 -35.89
C ASN A 13 12.40 15.09 -35.38
N PRO A 14 12.18 14.30 -34.30
CA PRO A 14 13.19 13.39 -33.79
C PRO A 14 13.54 12.36 -34.86
N ARG A 15 14.84 12.22 -35.16
CA ARG A 15 15.34 11.25 -36.14
C ARG A 15 14.93 9.84 -35.69
N ARG A 16 14.04 9.19 -36.44
CA ARG A 16 13.60 7.81 -36.13
C ARG A 16 14.79 6.85 -36.25
N ILE A 17 15.08 6.13 -35.17
CA ILE A 17 16.21 5.18 -35.09
C ILE A 17 15.73 3.80 -35.54
N ALA A 18 16.54 3.09 -36.34
CA ALA A 18 16.21 1.75 -36.83
C ALA A 18 16.10 0.75 -35.67
N CYS A 19 15.28 -0.29 -35.79
CA CYS A 19 15.18 -1.36 -34.79
C CYS A 19 16.53 -2.10 -34.64
N ILE A 20 16.71 -2.81 -33.51
CA ILE A 20 17.97 -3.49 -33.16
C ILE A 20 18.38 -4.44 -34.28
N ARG A 21 17.47 -5.29 -34.78
CA ARG A 21 17.77 -6.27 -35.83
C ARG A 21 18.18 -5.63 -37.14
N CYS A 22 17.42 -4.65 -37.65
CA CYS A 22 17.76 -3.96 -38.90
C CYS A 22 19.10 -3.23 -38.80
N ARG A 23 19.40 -2.64 -37.63
CA ARG A 23 20.70 -2.03 -37.37
C ARG A 23 21.84 -3.05 -37.36
N THR A 24 21.69 -4.18 -36.65
CA THR A 24 22.71 -5.25 -36.59
C THR A 24 22.96 -5.87 -37.96
N ARG A 25 21.88 -6.08 -38.75
CA ARG A 25 21.97 -6.64 -40.11
C ARG A 25 22.33 -5.61 -41.18
N LYS A 26 22.52 -4.33 -40.81
CA LYS A 26 22.76 -3.20 -41.73
C LYS A 26 21.71 -3.11 -42.86
N LYS A 27 20.45 -3.44 -42.55
CA LYS A 27 19.31 -3.35 -43.48
C LYS A 27 18.48 -2.09 -43.20
N ARG A 28 17.82 -1.55 -44.22
CA ARG A 28 16.98 -0.36 -44.09
C ARG A 28 15.73 -0.69 -43.29
N CYS A 29 15.51 0.03 -42.19
CA CYS A 29 14.30 -0.06 -41.38
C CYS A 29 13.26 0.93 -41.91
N ASP A 30 12.05 0.47 -42.19
CA ASP A 30 10.92 1.33 -42.56
C ASP A 30 10.23 1.97 -41.34
N HIS A 31 10.59 1.54 -40.14
CA HIS A 31 10.05 2.00 -38.85
C HIS A 31 8.52 1.82 -38.74
N ALA A 32 7.95 0.88 -39.50
CA ALA A 32 6.55 0.51 -39.33
C ALA A 32 6.36 -0.12 -37.94
N VAL A 33 5.27 0.26 -37.26
CA VAL A 33 4.84 -0.28 -35.97
C VAL A 33 3.63 -1.20 -36.24
N PRO A 34 3.49 -2.37 -35.59
CA PRO A 34 4.31 -2.92 -34.49
C PRO A 34 5.63 -3.56 -34.93
N THR A 35 5.72 -4.02 -36.17
CA THR A 35 6.92 -4.66 -36.73
C THR A 35 7.30 -4.00 -38.05
N CYS A 36 8.58 -3.63 -38.17
CA CYS A 36 9.12 -3.10 -39.41
C CYS A 36 9.03 -4.18 -40.51
N GLY A 37 8.86 -3.79 -41.78
CA GLY A 37 8.60 -4.72 -42.88
C GLY A 37 9.67 -5.80 -43.04
N GLU A 38 10.93 -5.50 -42.71
CA GLU A 38 12.04 -6.46 -42.75
C GLU A 38 11.97 -7.50 -41.61
N CYS A 39 11.56 -7.08 -40.40
CA CYS A 39 11.36 -8.00 -39.28
C CYS A 39 10.09 -8.84 -39.46
N ARG A 40 9.05 -8.25 -40.07
CA ARG A 40 7.81 -8.96 -40.42
C ARG A 40 8.05 -10.06 -41.45
N ARG A 41 8.72 -9.74 -42.57
CA ARG A 41 9.06 -10.74 -43.61
C ARG A 41 9.94 -11.87 -43.11
N SER A 42 10.71 -11.64 -42.05
CA SER A 42 11.61 -12.65 -41.48
C SER A 42 11.08 -13.31 -40.21
N GLY A 43 9.80 -13.09 -39.86
CA GLY A 43 9.14 -13.72 -38.70
C GLY A 43 9.83 -13.45 -37.36
N SER A 44 10.54 -12.33 -37.24
CA SER A 44 11.48 -12.12 -36.14
C SER A 44 11.13 -10.92 -35.28
N GLU A 45 11.49 -10.98 -33.99
CA GLU A 45 11.18 -9.94 -33.00
C GLU A 45 11.77 -8.57 -33.40
N CYS A 46 10.91 -7.55 -33.50
CA CYS A 46 11.25 -6.21 -33.94
C CYS A 46 11.39 -5.25 -32.76
N VAL A 47 12.53 -5.27 -32.07
CA VAL A 47 12.76 -4.44 -30.87
C VAL A 47 13.30 -3.05 -31.26
N PRO A 48 12.66 -1.94 -30.85
CA PRO A 48 13.20 -0.59 -31.03
C PRO A 48 14.57 -0.42 -30.35
N TYR A 49 15.50 0.24 -31.04
CA TYR A 49 16.84 0.48 -30.50
C TYR A 49 16.77 1.48 -29.33
N GLY A 50 17.08 1.02 -28.12
CA GLY A 50 16.96 1.78 -26.87
C GLY A 50 16.18 1.06 -25.76
N ALA A 51 15.42 0.01 -26.08
CA ALA A 51 14.59 -0.74 -25.12
C ALA A 51 15.36 -1.65 -24.14
N ARG A 52 16.69 -1.75 -24.24
CA ARG A 52 17.56 -2.52 -23.32
C ARG A 52 18.56 -1.66 -22.55
N LYS A 53 18.14 -0.48 -22.09
CA LYS A 53 18.80 0.20 -20.96
C LYS A 53 17.86 0.14 -19.77
N SER A 54 18.33 -0.47 -18.68
CA SER A 54 17.63 -0.45 -17.39
C SER A 54 17.36 1.02 -17.03
N GLY A 55 16.08 1.40 -16.89
CA GLY A 55 15.70 2.72 -16.37
C GLY A 55 15.28 3.83 -17.36
N SER A 56 14.94 3.56 -18.63
CA SER A 56 14.24 4.58 -19.45
C SER A 56 12.99 4.03 -20.14
N PHE A 57 11.83 4.54 -19.73
CA PHE A 57 10.51 4.24 -20.29
C PHE A 57 10.45 4.57 -21.78
N ALA A 58 10.11 3.58 -22.62
CA ALA A 58 9.75 3.82 -24.01
C ALA A 58 8.34 4.43 -24.05
N THR A 59 8.21 5.65 -24.58
CA THR A 59 6.91 6.29 -24.80
C THR A 59 6.20 5.58 -25.95
N VAL A 60 5.18 4.78 -25.63
CA VAL A 60 4.31 4.13 -26.63
C VAL A 60 3.37 5.21 -27.19
N PRO A 61 3.33 5.43 -28.52
CA PRO A 61 2.44 6.44 -29.11
C PRO A 61 0.97 6.13 -28.81
N VAL A 62 0.22 7.13 -28.35
CA VAL A 62 -1.21 7.02 -27.96
C VAL A 62 -2.09 6.41 -29.06
N ALA A 63 -1.77 6.65 -30.34
CA ALA A 63 -2.47 6.05 -31.46
C ALA A 63 -2.36 4.51 -31.50
N TYR A 64 -1.20 3.98 -31.08
CA TYR A 64 -0.98 2.53 -31.00
C TYR A 64 -1.71 1.91 -29.82
N LEU A 65 -1.79 2.61 -28.67
CA LEU A 65 -2.62 2.19 -27.53
C LEU A 65 -4.10 2.10 -27.93
N ARG A 66 -4.63 3.10 -28.62
CA ARG A 66 -6.01 3.08 -29.13
C ARG A 66 -6.26 1.97 -30.13
N GLN A 67 -5.27 1.62 -30.95
CA GLN A 67 -5.38 0.53 -31.91
C GLN A 67 -5.37 -0.84 -31.21
N LEU A 68 -4.57 -0.99 -30.15
CA LEU A 68 -4.58 -2.18 -29.29
C LEU A 68 -5.89 -2.33 -28.51
N GLU A 69 -6.44 -1.24 -28.00
CA GLU A 69 -7.74 -1.21 -27.33
C GLU A 69 -8.87 -1.62 -28.29
N ALA A 70 -8.83 -1.13 -29.54
CA ALA A 70 -9.79 -1.52 -30.58
C ALA A 70 -9.67 -3.01 -30.94
N HIS A 71 -8.44 -3.52 -31.13
CA HIS A 71 -8.22 -4.94 -31.43
C HIS A 71 -8.62 -5.85 -30.26
N ALA A 72 -8.41 -5.41 -29.01
CA ALA A 72 -8.84 -6.15 -27.82
C ALA A 72 -10.37 -6.19 -27.71
N ALA A 73 -11.05 -5.08 -28.02
CA ALA A 73 -12.51 -5.02 -28.06
C ALA A 73 -13.11 -5.91 -29.15
N GLU A 74 -12.40 -6.09 -30.27
CA GLU A 74 -12.81 -6.95 -31.38
C GLU A 74 -12.58 -8.44 -31.08
N ALA A 75 -11.44 -8.77 -30.44
CA ALA A 75 -11.15 -10.13 -29.97
C ALA A 75 -12.09 -10.60 -28.83
N GLN A 76 -12.63 -9.66 -28.03
CA GLN A 76 -13.64 -9.96 -27.01
C GLN A 76 -15.05 -10.16 -27.58
N ARG A 77 -15.29 -9.85 -28.86
CA ARG A 77 -16.59 -10.06 -29.53
C ARG A 77 -16.68 -11.38 -30.29
N SER A 78 -15.59 -12.13 -30.45
CA SER A 78 -15.62 -13.48 -31.03
C SER A 78 -15.82 -14.54 -29.94
N PRO A 79 -16.83 -15.44 -30.04
CA PRO A 79 -16.95 -16.58 -29.14
C PRO A 79 -15.80 -17.57 -29.36
N PRO A 80 -15.39 -18.35 -28.34
CA PRO A 80 -14.28 -19.28 -28.45
C PRO A 80 -14.62 -20.43 -29.42
N PRO A 81 -13.67 -20.92 -30.22
CA PRO A 81 -13.87 -22.16 -30.97
C PRO A 81 -13.95 -23.32 -29.99
N THR A 82 -14.98 -24.16 -30.15
CA THR A 82 -15.21 -25.38 -29.38
C THR A 82 -14.70 -26.58 -30.18
N ASP A 83 -13.99 -27.46 -29.48
CA ASP A 83 -13.48 -28.81 -29.81
C ASP A 83 -12.25 -28.97 -30.72
N MET A 84 -11.15 -29.47 -30.13
CA MET A 84 -10.87 -30.92 -30.20
C MET A 84 -9.82 -31.39 -29.18
N MET A 85 -10.03 -32.61 -28.69
CA MET A 85 -9.28 -33.35 -27.67
C MET A 85 -7.93 -33.92 -28.18
N THR A 86 -7.04 -34.12 -27.20
CA THR A 86 -5.92 -35.08 -27.09
C THR A 86 -5.59 -36.03 -28.24
N HIS A 87 -4.31 -36.05 -28.65
CA HIS A 87 -3.37 -37.21 -28.73
C HIS A 87 -1.98 -36.59 -29.04
N GLY A 88 -0.88 -36.88 -28.35
CA GLY A 88 -0.16 -38.16 -28.30
C GLY A 88 1.25 -37.95 -28.87
N ILE A 89 2.29 -38.32 -28.10
CA ILE A 89 3.72 -38.19 -28.40
C ILE A 89 4.13 -38.97 -29.68
N GLY A 90 5.04 -38.42 -30.50
CA GLY A 90 5.78 -39.18 -31.52
C GLY A 90 6.59 -38.34 -32.51
N ASN A 91 7.86 -38.72 -32.73
CA ASN A 91 8.92 -38.02 -33.46
C ASN A 91 8.86 -38.08 -35.01
N ASN A 92 9.69 -37.20 -35.61
CA ASN A 92 10.43 -37.29 -36.89
C ASN A 92 9.83 -36.74 -38.22
N GLU A 93 10.57 -35.73 -38.72
CA GLU A 93 11.12 -35.54 -40.08
C GLU A 93 10.25 -35.25 -41.34
N ALA A 94 10.66 -34.16 -42.02
CA ALA A 94 10.83 -33.98 -43.47
C ALA A 94 9.71 -33.36 -44.36
N MET A 95 10.10 -32.23 -44.99
CA MET A 95 9.98 -31.83 -46.42
C MET A 95 8.65 -31.42 -47.09
N GLY A 96 8.71 -30.31 -47.87
CA GLY A 96 7.90 -29.99 -49.08
C GLY A 96 6.67 -29.10 -48.84
N ASP A 97 6.65 -27.79 -49.11
CA ASP A 97 6.71 -27.01 -50.38
C ASP A 97 5.34 -26.77 -51.06
N SER A 98 5.19 -25.52 -51.54
CA SER A 98 4.31 -24.99 -52.60
C SER A 98 2.83 -24.63 -52.36
N ASP A 99 2.59 -23.31 -52.35
CA ASP A 99 1.77 -22.51 -53.29
C ASP A 99 0.22 -22.48 -53.31
N GLY A 100 -0.28 -21.25 -53.51
CA GLY A 100 -1.54 -20.91 -54.21
C GLY A 100 -2.63 -20.30 -53.34
N GLU A 101 -2.63 -18.99 -53.06
CA GLU A 101 -3.24 -17.89 -53.84
C GLU A 101 -4.79 -17.88 -53.95
N ASN A 102 -5.32 -16.77 -53.41
CA ASN A 102 -6.32 -15.86 -53.97
C ASN A 102 -7.84 -16.05 -53.79
N ASP A 103 -8.38 -14.97 -53.20
CA ASP A 103 -9.50 -14.14 -53.67
C ASP A 103 -10.91 -14.74 -53.64
N CYS A 104 -11.97 -13.95 -53.55
CA CYS A 104 -12.31 -12.68 -52.92
C CYS A 104 -13.85 -12.57 -53.08
N ALA A 105 -14.43 -11.51 -52.53
CA ALA A 105 -15.74 -10.95 -52.88
C ALA A 105 -17.02 -11.54 -52.25
N SER A 106 -17.47 -10.81 -51.22
CA SER A 106 -18.87 -10.38 -50.98
C SER A 106 -19.46 -9.68 -52.22
N PRO A 107 -20.80 -9.61 -52.47
CA PRO A 107 -21.60 -8.49 -51.92
C PRO A 107 -23.12 -8.73 -51.70
N PHE A 108 -23.63 -8.10 -50.62
CA PHE A 108 -24.88 -7.31 -50.46
C PHE A 108 -26.27 -7.78 -50.95
N ASP A 109 -27.23 -7.75 -50.03
CA ASP A 109 -28.59 -7.09 -50.04
C ASP A 109 -29.49 -7.84 -49.03
N GLY A 110 -30.40 -7.29 -48.23
CA GLY A 110 -31.06 -5.99 -48.15
C GLY A 110 -32.52 -6.22 -47.67
N ALA A 111 -32.90 -5.57 -46.56
CA ALA A 111 -34.26 -5.16 -46.13
C ALA A 111 -35.38 -6.16 -45.72
N ASP A 112 -35.85 -5.95 -44.47
CA ASP A 112 -37.24 -5.76 -43.95
C ASP A 112 -38.44 -6.62 -44.41
N TYR A 113 -39.17 -7.22 -43.44
CA TYR A 113 -40.61 -6.97 -43.16
C TYR A 113 -41.11 -7.70 -41.88
N MET A 114 -42.06 -7.08 -41.16
CA MET A 114 -42.76 -7.58 -39.95
C MET A 114 -44.05 -8.36 -40.26
N SER A 115 -44.67 -8.94 -39.21
CA SER A 115 -46.07 -9.43 -39.07
C SER A 115 -46.28 -10.93 -39.35
N ASP A 116 -47.12 -11.72 -38.69
CA ASP A 116 -47.86 -11.77 -37.41
C ASP A 116 -48.59 -13.14 -37.40
N ALA A 117 -49.03 -13.59 -36.23
CA ALA A 117 -50.19 -14.45 -35.98
C ALA A 117 -50.13 -16.00 -36.22
N SER A 118 -50.10 -16.69 -35.06
CA SER A 118 -51.21 -17.54 -34.56
C SER A 118 -51.25 -19.07 -34.78
N ARG A 119 -51.47 -19.74 -33.63
CA ARG A 119 -52.34 -20.93 -33.35
C ARG A 119 -51.78 -22.34 -33.55
N GLY A 120 -51.44 -22.97 -32.41
CA GLY A 120 -52.36 -23.85 -31.66
C GLY A 120 -52.25 -25.37 -31.91
N ALA A 121 -51.96 -26.13 -30.84
CA ALA A 121 -52.60 -27.41 -30.49
C ALA A 121 -51.98 -28.03 -29.21
N ASP A 122 -52.78 -28.10 -28.14
CA ASP A 122 -52.75 -29.10 -27.05
C ASP A 122 -53.42 -30.42 -27.54
N PRO A 123 -53.66 -31.51 -26.75
CA PRO A 123 -53.37 -31.81 -25.33
C PRO A 123 -52.85 -33.25 -25.08
N VAL A 124 -52.71 -33.67 -23.80
CA VAL A 124 -53.14 -34.96 -23.16
C VAL A 124 -52.33 -35.13 -21.83
N LEU A 125 -52.81 -34.80 -20.61
CA LEU A 125 -53.70 -35.53 -19.65
C LEU A 125 -53.27 -36.99 -19.40
N HIS A 126 -52.80 -37.49 -18.24
CA HIS A 126 -53.25 -37.51 -16.83
C HIS A 126 -52.24 -38.44 -16.04
N PRO A 127 -52.43 -38.84 -14.77
CA PRO A 127 -52.46 -38.10 -13.50
C PRO A 127 -51.49 -38.70 -12.43
N GLU A 128 -51.32 -38.02 -11.29
CA GLU A 128 -50.65 -38.53 -10.08
C GLU A 128 -51.37 -39.77 -9.46
N PRO A 129 -50.75 -40.45 -8.48
CA PRO A 129 -51.15 -40.13 -7.09
C PRO A 129 -50.05 -40.14 -6.01
N ARG A 130 -50.33 -39.30 -5.01
CA ARG A 130 -49.85 -39.13 -3.64
C ARG A 130 -49.55 -40.43 -2.83
N GLN A 131 -48.64 -40.33 -1.85
CA GLN A 131 -48.85 -40.45 -0.38
C GLN A 131 -47.56 -40.92 0.35
N ILE A 132 -46.96 -40.14 1.28
CA ILE A 132 -47.13 -40.06 2.76
C ILE A 132 -46.08 -40.90 3.55
N GLU A 133 -45.34 -40.22 4.45
CA GLU A 133 -44.65 -40.67 5.70
C GLU A 133 -43.49 -41.69 5.59
N MET A 134 -42.45 -41.79 6.44
CA MET A 134 -42.07 -41.22 7.74
C MET A 134 -40.59 -41.59 8.01
N GLU A 135 -39.91 -40.79 8.84
CA GLU A 135 -38.81 -41.13 9.79
C GLU A 135 -37.53 -41.92 9.38
N GLY A 136 -36.39 -41.41 9.86
CA GLY A 136 -35.30 -42.26 10.37
C GLY A 136 -33.92 -42.03 9.74
N PRO A 137 -32.86 -41.79 10.53
CA PRO A 137 -31.57 -41.27 10.04
C PRO A 137 -30.60 -42.39 9.67
N GLU A 138 -29.79 -42.21 8.64
CA GLU A 138 -28.49 -42.87 8.57
C GLU A 138 -27.55 -42.17 7.58
N ALA A 139 -26.31 -42.03 8.03
CA ALA A 139 -25.24 -41.33 7.38
C ALA A 139 -24.67 -42.13 6.22
N ASP A 140 -24.50 -41.49 5.06
CA ASP A 140 -23.56 -41.94 4.04
C ASP A 140 -22.98 -40.75 3.28
N ILE A 141 -21.65 -40.75 3.21
CA ILE A 141 -20.81 -39.77 2.52
C ILE A 141 -20.73 -40.18 1.04
N PRO A 142 -20.99 -39.26 0.08
CA PRO A 142 -20.43 -39.42 -1.25
C PRO A 142 -19.62 -38.19 -1.69
N ASN A 143 -18.31 -38.44 -1.83
CA ASN A 143 -17.47 -38.08 -2.95
C ASN A 143 -17.82 -36.78 -3.72
N ALA A 144 -17.08 -35.71 -3.43
CA ALA A 144 -17.17 -34.43 -4.14
C ALA A 144 -16.55 -34.54 -5.55
N GLY A 145 -17.40 -34.66 -6.56
CA GLY A 145 -17.08 -34.23 -7.93
C GLY A 145 -17.08 -32.70 -8.05
N PRO A 146 -16.44 -32.12 -9.08
CA PRO A 146 -16.24 -30.67 -9.18
C PRO A 146 -17.57 -29.94 -9.43
N PRO A 147 -17.76 -28.72 -8.89
CA PRO A 147 -19.03 -28.00 -9.04
C PRO A 147 -19.23 -27.58 -10.50
N ARG A 148 -20.31 -28.08 -11.11
CA ARG A 148 -20.82 -27.62 -12.40
C ARG A 148 -21.28 -26.17 -12.30
N ARG A 149 -20.85 -25.36 -13.27
CA ARG A 149 -21.31 -23.98 -13.48
C ARG A 149 -22.84 -23.96 -13.64
N PHE A 150 -23.55 -23.32 -12.72
CA PHE A 150 -24.96 -22.97 -12.91
C PHE A 150 -25.04 -21.76 -13.85
N SER A 151 -25.56 -22.02 -15.05
CA SER A 151 -25.92 -21.01 -16.03
C SER A 151 -27.29 -20.44 -15.65
N LEU A 152 -27.30 -19.21 -15.13
CA LEU A 152 -28.51 -18.50 -14.73
C LEU A 152 -29.09 -17.77 -15.95
N ASN A 153 -29.77 -18.51 -16.82
CA ASN A 153 -30.69 -17.92 -17.79
C ASN A 153 -32.01 -18.66 -17.70
N SER A 154 -32.98 -18.00 -17.07
CA SER A 154 -34.42 -18.00 -17.38
C SER A 154 -35.24 -18.11 -16.10
N LEU A 155 -35.70 -16.95 -15.62
CA LEU A 155 -36.99 -16.74 -14.93
C LEU A 155 -37.28 -15.24 -14.97
N VAL A 156 -37.73 -14.78 -16.13
CA VAL A 156 -38.42 -13.48 -16.25
C VAL A 156 -39.85 -13.72 -15.78
N GLY A 157 -40.06 -13.62 -14.47
CA GLY A 157 -41.35 -13.38 -13.87
C GLY A 157 -41.47 -11.88 -13.61
N SER A 158 -42.35 -11.21 -14.35
CA SER A 158 -42.67 -9.79 -14.16
C SER A 158 -43.38 -9.59 -12.81
N TYR A 159 -42.59 -9.26 -11.79
CA TYR A 159 -43.02 -8.54 -10.60
C TYR A 159 -42.03 -7.39 -10.43
N GLY A 160 -42.53 -6.16 -10.22
CA GLY A 160 -41.70 -5.00 -9.97
C GLY A 160 -40.86 -5.18 -8.71
N ALA A 161 -39.66 -5.74 -8.85
CA ALA A 161 -38.68 -5.80 -7.78
C ALA A 161 -38.07 -4.41 -7.65
N THR A 162 -38.50 -3.64 -6.66
CA THR A 162 -37.72 -2.52 -6.14
C THR A 162 -36.31 -3.04 -5.85
N ALA A 163 -35.31 -2.61 -6.62
CA ALA A 163 -33.93 -3.02 -6.43
C ALA A 163 -33.50 -2.62 -5.00
N GLN A 164 -33.39 -3.62 -4.10
CA GLN A 164 -32.92 -3.36 -2.74
C GLN A 164 -31.50 -2.80 -2.81
N THR A 165 -31.28 -1.64 -2.20
CA THR A 165 -29.96 -1.03 -2.08
C THR A 165 -29.10 -1.84 -1.09
N THR A 166 -27.77 -1.86 -1.24
CA THR A 166 -26.89 -2.60 -0.28
C THR A 166 -27.12 -2.16 1.16
N LEU A 167 -27.40 -0.87 1.38
CA LEU A 167 -27.73 -0.32 2.69
C LEU A 167 -28.98 -1.00 3.29
N SER A 168 -30.00 -1.27 2.47
CA SER A 168 -31.21 -1.98 2.91
C SER A 168 -30.94 -3.44 3.26
N ILE A 169 -30.05 -4.10 2.51
CA ILE A 169 -29.69 -5.51 2.70
C ILE A 169 -28.89 -5.71 3.99
N ILE A 170 -27.96 -4.80 4.29
CA ILE A 170 -27.13 -4.86 5.50
C ILE A 170 -27.98 -4.59 6.75
N GLY A 171 -28.94 -3.67 6.65
CA GLY A 171 -29.84 -3.33 7.75
C GLY A 171 -29.26 -2.24 8.66
N LYS A 172 -30.16 -1.40 9.19
CA LYS A 172 -29.82 -0.16 9.90
C LYS A 172 -28.93 -0.37 11.12
N ASP A 173 -29.18 -1.40 11.92
CA ASP A 173 -28.42 -1.64 13.16
C ASP A 173 -26.92 -1.84 12.90
N TRP A 174 -26.59 -2.55 11.82
CA TRP A 174 -25.20 -2.73 11.39
C TRP A 174 -24.58 -1.43 10.90
N LEU A 175 -25.32 -0.65 10.10
CA LEU A 175 -24.82 0.62 9.57
C LEU A 175 -24.60 1.65 10.69
N ASP A 176 -25.52 1.73 11.67
CA ASP A 176 -25.40 2.60 12.83
C ASP A 176 -24.20 2.19 13.70
N HIS A 177 -23.97 0.88 13.87
CA HIS A 177 -22.79 0.35 14.54
C HIS A 177 -21.50 0.80 13.83
N TYR A 178 -21.42 0.66 12.51
CA TYR A 178 -20.25 1.07 11.73
C TYR A 178 -19.99 2.57 11.78
N ALA A 179 -21.04 3.39 11.67
CA ALA A 179 -20.91 4.83 11.81
C ALA A 179 -20.33 5.21 13.18
N ASN A 180 -20.81 4.57 14.25
CA ASN A 180 -20.35 4.88 15.61
C ASN A 180 -18.89 4.48 15.86
N ILE A 181 -18.46 3.32 15.36
CA ILE A 181 -17.05 2.92 15.50
C ILE A 181 -16.15 3.83 14.65
N TYR A 182 -16.58 4.26 13.45
CA TYR A 182 -15.78 5.16 12.62
C TYR A 182 -15.46 6.46 13.37
N PHE A 183 -16.49 7.14 13.86
CA PHE A 183 -16.31 8.42 14.56
C PHE A 183 -15.61 8.26 15.90
N ARG A 184 -15.67 7.07 16.52
CA ARG A 184 -14.97 6.77 17.78
C ARG A 184 -13.50 6.39 17.60
N HIS A 185 -13.13 5.61 16.58
CA HIS A 185 -11.80 5.01 16.47
C HIS A 185 -10.99 5.47 15.25
N VAL A 186 -11.66 5.83 14.15
CA VAL A 186 -11.00 6.23 12.89
C VAL A 186 -10.86 7.75 12.85
N GLN A 187 -11.94 8.48 13.06
CA GLN A 187 -11.99 9.94 12.98
C GLN A 187 -10.95 10.65 13.86
N PRO A 188 -10.68 10.27 15.13
CA PRO A 188 -9.72 10.98 15.97
C PRO A 188 -8.28 10.98 15.41
N GLN A 189 -7.95 10.00 14.57
CA GLN A 189 -6.66 9.92 13.88
C GLN A 189 -6.68 10.55 12.49
N TRP A 190 -7.86 10.75 11.90
CA TRP A 190 -8.06 11.18 10.53
C TRP A 190 -9.20 12.18 10.45
N THR A 191 -9.04 13.30 11.15
CA THR A 191 -10.09 14.31 11.29
C THR A 191 -10.21 15.14 10.02
N PHE A 192 -11.08 14.73 9.09
CA PHE A 192 -11.39 15.51 7.88
C PHE A 192 -12.85 15.44 7.45
N ILE A 193 -13.69 14.65 8.12
CA ILE A 193 -15.14 14.60 7.91
C ILE A 193 -15.83 15.39 9.04
N ASP A 194 -16.78 16.25 8.71
CA ASP A 194 -17.62 16.88 9.72
C ASP A 194 -18.67 15.87 10.20
N GLU A 195 -18.57 15.42 11.44
CA GLU A 195 -19.46 14.39 11.98
C GLU A 195 -20.91 14.83 12.02
N VAL A 196 -21.18 16.10 12.35
CA VAL A 196 -22.54 16.62 12.46
C VAL A 196 -23.18 16.64 11.07
N ALA A 197 -22.49 17.25 10.11
CA ALA A 197 -22.97 17.29 8.73
C ALA A 197 -23.12 15.89 8.12
N TRP A 198 -22.19 14.97 8.39
CA TRP A 198 -22.27 13.60 7.91
C TRP A 198 -23.49 12.86 8.49
N ARG A 199 -23.74 12.99 9.81
CA ARG A 199 -24.87 12.32 10.48
C ARG A 199 -26.22 12.87 10.01
N ASP A 200 -26.31 14.17 9.76
CA ASP A 200 -27.51 14.81 9.21
C ASP A 200 -27.85 14.25 7.82
N VAL A 201 -26.86 14.10 6.94
CA VAL A 201 -27.06 13.50 5.62
C VAL A 201 -27.38 12.00 5.72
N TYR A 202 -26.69 11.27 6.59
CA TYR A 202 -26.91 9.83 6.80
C TYR A 202 -28.34 9.51 7.29
N THR A 203 -28.87 10.30 8.22
CA THR A 203 -30.24 10.15 8.74
C THR A 203 -31.30 10.53 7.69
N THR A 204 -31.05 11.59 6.92
CA THR A 204 -31.91 12.02 5.82
C THR A 204 -31.98 10.97 4.71
N GLN A 205 -30.84 10.39 4.33
CA GLN A 205 -30.77 9.33 3.33
C GLN A 205 -31.48 8.05 3.77
N SER A 206 -31.38 7.70 5.06
CA SER A 206 -32.09 6.56 5.64
C SER A 206 -33.62 6.71 5.59
N SER A 207 -34.12 7.93 5.40
CA SER A 207 -35.55 8.24 5.27
C SER A 207 -36.06 8.13 3.82
N GLY A 208 -35.22 7.76 2.85
CA GLY A 208 -35.61 7.42 1.47
C GLY A 208 -35.71 8.59 0.49
N LEU A 209 -35.18 9.77 0.83
CA LEU A 209 -35.36 11.01 0.06
C LEU A 209 -34.18 11.39 -0.88
N PHE A 210 -33.24 10.47 -1.14
CA PHE A 210 -31.98 10.79 -1.84
C PHE A 210 -31.80 10.04 -3.17
N GLU A 211 -31.25 10.72 -4.19
CA GLU A 211 -30.81 10.10 -5.44
C GLU A 211 -29.58 9.21 -5.22
N ALA A 212 -29.65 7.96 -5.72
CA ALA A 212 -28.64 6.92 -5.54
C ALA A 212 -27.25 7.23 -6.17
N ALA A 213 -27.14 8.27 -6.99
CA ALA A 213 -25.91 8.64 -7.71
C ALA A 213 -25.17 9.86 -7.09
N SER A 214 -25.55 10.29 -5.89
CA SER A 214 -24.96 11.49 -5.27
C SER A 214 -23.53 11.27 -4.74
N CYS A 215 -22.72 12.34 -4.68
CA CYS A 215 -21.40 12.33 -4.06
C CYS A 215 -21.46 12.01 -2.55
N TYR A 216 -22.56 12.35 -1.87
CA TYR A 216 -22.79 11.99 -0.46
C TYR A 216 -22.91 10.49 -0.25
N HIS A 217 -23.53 9.80 -1.22
CA HIS A 217 -23.70 8.35 -1.16
C HIS A 217 -22.34 7.64 -1.11
N PHE A 218 -21.39 8.12 -1.92
CA PHE A 218 -20.02 7.62 -1.91
C PHE A 218 -19.35 7.85 -0.55
N VAL A 219 -19.40 9.08 -0.01
CA VAL A 219 -18.77 9.41 1.28
C VAL A 219 -19.35 8.57 2.42
N ILE A 220 -20.68 8.44 2.48
CA ILE A 220 -21.36 7.62 3.48
C ILE A 220 -20.96 6.16 3.35
N GLN A 221 -21.03 5.58 2.14
CA GLN A 221 -20.67 4.19 1.93
C GLN A 221 -19.20 3.93 2.26
N MET A 222 -18.29 4.83 1.92
CA MET A 222 -16.87 4.67 2.22
C MET A 222 -16.58 4.73 3.73
N VAL A 223 -17.22 5.64 4.46
CA VAL A 223 -17.14 5.69 5.93
C VAL A 223 -17.59 4.36 6.55
N LEU A 224 -18.76 3.86 6.14
CA LEU A 224 -19.31 2.59 6.62
C LEU A 224 -18.46 1.39 6.20
N THR A 225 -17.88 1.43 5.00
CA THR A 225 -17.00 0.39 4.46
C THR A 225 -15.72 0.27 5.29
N ILE A 226 -15.04 1.40 5.54
CA ILE A 226 -13.80 1.44 6.31
C ILE A 226 -14.05 0.84 7.68
N ASP A 227 -15.17 1.22 8.31
CA ASP A 227 -15.45 0.73 9.65
C ASP A 227 -15.86 -0.75 9.69
N ALA A 228 -16.59 -1.23 8.69
CA ALA A 228 -16.83 -2.66 8.55
C ALA A 228 -15.51 -3.45 8.45
N LEU A 229 -14.46 -2.91 7.81
CA LEU A 229 -13.12 -3.53 7.80
C LEU A 229 -12.41 -3.43 9.16
N VAL A 230 -12.55 -2.31 9.86
CA VAL A 230 -11.96 -2.06 11.18
C VAL A 230 -12.58 -3.00 12.23
N SER A 231 -13.90 -3.13 12.22
CA SER A 231 -14.71 -4.03 13.05
C SER A 231 -14.47 -5.50 12.72
N SER A 232 -14.10 -5.80 11.48
CA SER A 232 -13.72 -7.16 11.11
C SER A 232 -12.40 -7.52 11.79
N SER A 233 -12.45 -8.45 12.73
CA SER A 233 -11.28 -9.19 13.20
C SER A 233 -10.63 -10.03 12.09
N PHE A 234 -11.09 -9.92 10.83
CA PHE A 234 -10.72 -10.68 9.63
C PHE A 234 -10.84 -12.20 9.82
N ARG A 235 -11.86 -12.65 10.55
CA ARG A 235 -12.31 -14.05 10.47
C ARG A 235 -13.06 -14.25 9.15
N ALA A 236 -12.72 -15.28 8.38
CA ALA A 236 -13.29 -15.54 7.05
C ALA A 236 -14.84 -15.61 7.08
N ASP A 237 -15.42 -16.11 8.17
CA ASP A 237 -16.86 -16.27 8.34
C ASP A 237 -17.55 -15.04 8.99
N CYS A 238 -16.87 -13.91 9.08
CA CYS A 238 -17.39 -12.71 9.73
C CYS A 238 -18.27 -11.88 8.77
N PRO A 239 -19.50 -11.50 9.15
CA PRO A 239 -20.38 -10.71 8.29
C PRO A 239 -19.80 -9.33 7.93
N HIS A 240 -18.96 -8.76 8.79
CA HIS A 240 -18.37 -7.44 8.54
C HIS A 240 -17.52 -7.37 7.26
N LEU A 241 -16.81 -8.46 6.90
CA LEU A 241 -16.02 -8.50 5.65
C LEU A 241 -16.93 -8.48 4.41
N VAL A 242 -18.03 -9.22 4.47
CA VAL A 242 -19.03 -9.26 3.39
C VAL A 242 -19.71 -7.89 3.26
N HIS A 243 -20.05 -7.25 4.38
CA HIS A 243 -20.62 -5.90 4.41
C HIS A 243 -19.66 -4.88 3.79
N ALA A 244 -18.39 -4.87 4.22
CA ALA A 244 -17.36 -4.00 3.67
C ALA A 244 -17.21 -4.18 2.15
N SER A 245 -17.08 -5.43 1.68
CA SER A 245 -16.92 -5.71 0.24
C SER A 245 -18.14 -5.23 -0.56
N ARG A 246 -19.37 -5.46 -0.08
CA ARG A 246 -20.59 -5.01 -0.77
C ARG A 246 -20.71 -3.49 -0.83
N LEU A 247 -20.46 -2.80 0.29
CA LEU A 247 -20.53 -1.35 0.37
C LEU A 247 -19.47 -0.70 -0.54
N HIS A 248 -18.23 -1.20 -0.48
CA HIS A 248 -17.14 -0.74 -1.34
C HIS A 248 -17.49 -0.92 -2.83
N ASP A 249 -17.91 -2.13 -3.21
CA ASP A 249 -18.23 -2.44 -4.60
C ASP A 249 -19.35 -1.56 -5.13
N GLU A 250 -20.39 -1.29 -4.33
CA GLU A 250 -21.46 -0.40 -4.73
C GLU A 250 -20.97 1.04 -4.87
N ALA A 251 -20.20 1.56 -3.90
CA ALA A 251 -19.65 2.91 -3.94
C ALA A 251 -18.79 3.13 -5.18
N MET A 252 -17.89 2.19 -5.46
CA MET A 252 -16.98 2.28 -6.61
C MET A 252 -17.72 2.16 -7.95
N LYS A 253 -18.74 1.28 -8.05
CA LYS A 253 -19.48 1.07 -9.30
C LYS A 253 -20.50 2.16 -9.60
N LYS A 254 -21.20 2.68 -8.58
CA LYS A 254 -22.35 3.57 -8.77
C LYS A 254 -22.07 5.05 -8.50
N SER A 255 -21.08 5.36 -7.65
CA SER A 255 -20.91 6.72 -7.12
C SER A 255 -19.51 7.31 -7.31
N LEU A 256 -18.53 6.53 -7.82
CA LEU A 256 -17.18 7.05 -8.06
C LEU A 256 -17.15 8.19 -9.10
N SER A 257 -17.94 8.06 -10.17
CA SER A 257 -17.99 9.08 -11.23
C SER A 257 -18.56 10.41 -10.74
N SER A 258 -19.54 10.38 -9.83
CA SER A 258 -20.16 11.60 -9.29
C SER A 258 -19.21 12.37 -8.38
N VAL A 259 -18.35 11.66 -7.64
CA VAL A 259 -17.31 12.28 -6.81
C VAL A 259 -16.13 12.76 -7.63
N THR A 260 -15.60 11.94 -8.54
CA THR A 260 -14.41 12.32 -9.33
C THR A 260 -14.66 13.52 -10.25
N GLY A 261 -15.88 13.67 -10.75
CA GLY A 261 -16.32 14.84 -11.53
C GLY A 261 -16.93 15.98 -10.71
N HIS A 262 -16.98 15.87 -9.37
CA HIS A 262 -17.63 16.87 -8.52
C HIS A 262 -16.93 18.24 -8.62
N SER A 263 -17.66 19.35 -8.54
CA SER A 263 -17.10 20.72 -8.63
C SER A 263 -16.23 21.09 -7.43
N SER A 264 -16.68 20.74 -6.22
CA SER A 264 -15.98 21.07 -4.97
C SER A 264 -14.67 20.27 -4.82
N PRO A 265 -13.50 20.94 -4.72
CA PRO A 265 -12.22 20.28 -4.46
C PRO A 265 -12.15 19.66 -3.06
N LEU A 266 -12.95 20.17 -2.10
CA LEU A 266 -13.02 19.62 -0.75
C LEU A 266 -13.56 18.18 -0.78
N ILE A 267 -14.73 17.98 -1.40
CA ILE A 267 -15.36 16.66 -1.53
C ILE A 267 -14.45 15.69 -2.29
N ARG A 268 -13.82 16.13 -3.39
CA ARG A 268 -12.86 15.29 -4.13
C ARG A 268 -11.68 14.85 -3.28
N THR A 269 -11.19 15.73 -2.40
CA THR A 269 -10.07 15.43 -1.50
C THR A 269 -10.49 14.52 -0.35
N GLN A 270 -11.62 14.79 0.31
CA GLN A 270 -12.16 13.93 1.37
C GLN A 270 -12.42 12.51 0.86
N ALA A 271 -12.98 12.37 -0.35
CA ALA A 271 -13.20 11.08 -0.97
C ALA A 271 -11.91 10.34 -1.31
N SER A 272 -10.88 11.03 -1.81
CA SER A 272 -9.59 10.39 -2.06
C SER A 272 -8.87 9.97 -0.78
N LEU A 273 -9.03 10.73 0.31
CA LEU A 273 -8.56 10.33 1.64
C LEU A 273 -9.29 9.06 2.12
N LEU A 274 -10.62 8.97 1.96
CA LEU A 274 -11.38 7.77 2.31
C LEU A 274 -10.95 6.54 1.48
N MET A 275 -10.67 6.70 0.19
CA MET A 275 -10.13 5.60 -0.63
C MET A 275 -8.74 5.16 -0.16
N LEU A 276 -7.88 6.10 0.25
CA LEU A 276 -6.57 5.77 0.81
C LEU A 276 -6.69 5.06 2.17
N LEU A 277 -7.57 5.53 3.06
CA LEU A 277 -7.86 4.88 4.34
C LEU A 277 -8.42 3.47 4.14
N TYR A 278 -9.35 3.29 3.20
CA TYR A 278 -9.82 1.96 2.84
C TYR A 278 -8.66 1.05 2.42
N ALA A 279 -7.73 1.53 1.58
CA ALA A 279 -6.57 0.74 1.15
C ALA A 279 -5.65 0.33 2.32
N PHE A 280 -5.59 1.11 3.40
CA PHE A 280 -4.83 0.73 4.60
C PHE A 280 -5.44 -0.44 5.37
N HIS A 281 -6.76 -0.57 5.36
CA HIS A 281 -7.49 -1.65 6.05
C HIS A 281 -7.86 -2.81 5.13
N GLY A 282 -7.79 -2.59 3.82
CA GLY A 282 -8.24 -3.50 2.78
C GLY A 282 -7.42 -4.79 2.68
N PRO A 283 -7.86 -5.73 1.83
CA PRO A 283 -7.22 -7.04 1.68
C PRO A 283 -5.85 -6.98 1.00
N SER A 284 -5.51 -5.87 0.33
CA SER A 284 -4.26 -5.69 -0.40
C SER A 284 -3.77 -4.24 -0.31
N PRO A 285 -2.44 -3.99 -0.22
CA PRO A 285 -1.87 -2.64 -0.23
C PRO A 285 -1.72 -2.05 -1.63
N ASP A 286 -1.98 -2.80 -2.71
CA ASP A 286 -1.72 -2.36 -4.09
C ASP A 286 -2.36 -1.00 -4.47
N PRO A 287 -3.60 -0.66 -4.02
CA PRO A 287 -4.22 0.63 -4.34
C PRO A 287 -3.56 1.84 -3.68
N VAL A 288 -2.70 1.66 -2.66
CA VAL A 288 -2.12 2.75 -1.87
C VAL A 288 -1.37 3.75 -2.76
N SER A 289 -0.58 3.27 -3.73
CA SER A 289 0.22 4.14 -4.61
C SER A 289 -0.65 5.05 -5.50
N GLY A 290 -1.72 4.50 -6.08
CA GLY A 290 -2.67 5.29 -6.88
C GLY A 290 -3.48 6.26 -6.03
N ASN A 291 -3.94 5.81 -4.86
CA ASN A 291 -4.79 6.59 -3.98
C ASN A 291 -4.02 7.77 -3.35
N VAL A 292 -2.75 7.59 -2.97
CA VAL A 292 -1.93 8.70 -2.45
C VAL A 292 -1.70 9.76 -3.53
N MET A 293 -1.44 9.37 -4.79
CA MET A 293 -1.33 10.34 -5.89
C MET A 293 -2.62 11.14 -6.07
N LEU A 294 -3.77 10.49 -5.99
CA LEU A 294 -5.07 11.17 -6.10
C LEU A 294 -5.32 12.14 -4.93
N VAL A 295 -4.92 11.77 -3.70
CA VAL A 295 -4.92 12.68 -2.55
C VAL A 295 -4.06 13.89 -2.82
N LEU A 296 -2.82 13.70 -3.27
CA LEU A 296 -1.89 14.79 -3.56
C LEU A 296 -2.43 15.75 -4.64
N MET A 297 -2.97 15.21 -5.73
CA MET A 297 -3.55 16.00 -6.82
C MET A 297 -4.77 16.80 -6.35
N ASN A 298 -5.70 16.18 -5.63
CA ASN A 298 -6.90 16.87 -5.16
C ASN A 298 -6.60 17.89 -4.06
N CYS A 299 -5.70 17.56 -3.13
CA CYS A 299 -5.25 18.49 -2.10
C CYS A 299 -4.52 19.70 -2.72
N ALA A 300 -3.71 19.50 -3.75
CA ALA A 300 -3.07 20.60 -4.47
C ALA A 300 -4.07 21.57 -5.10
N ASN A 301 -5.20 21.06 -5.60
CA ASN A 301 -6.31 21.87 -6.12
C ASN A 301 -7.07 22.57 -4.99
N LEU A 302 -7.28 21.90 -3.84
CA LEU A 302 -7.94 22.46 -2.67
C LEU A 302 -7.15 23.63 -2.05
N MET A 303 -5.81 23.56 -2.07
CA MET A 303 -4.94 24.63 -1.59
C MET A 303 -5.02 25.88 -2.47
N ASP A 304 -5.11 25.72 -3.80
CA ASP A 304 -5.20 26.84 -4.75
C ASP A 304 -6.60 27.45 -4.83
N HIS A 305 -7.61 26.76 -4.31
CA HIS A 305 -9.00 27.19 -4.37
C HIS A 305 -9.19 28.47 -3.54
N LYS A 306 -9.47 29.57 -4.24
CA LYS A 306 -9.88 30.83 -3.62
C LYS A 306 -11.38 30.77 -3.38
N GLN A 307 -11.79 31.23 -2.20
CA GLN A 307 -13.13 31.24 -1.62
C GLN A 307 -14.13 32.12 -2.43
N GLU A 308 -14.22 31.97 -3.74
CA GLU A 308 -15.28 32.58 -4.55
C GLU A 308 -16.56 31.75 -4.36
N VAL A 309 -17.20 32.03 -3.22
CA VAL A 309 -18.61 31.80 -2.90
C VAL A 309 -19.19 30.49 -3.47
N ASP A 310 -18.96 29.38 -2.76
CA ASP A 310 -19.82 28.18 -2.84
C ASP A 310 -21.21 28.56 -2.27
N LEU A 311 -21.99 29.35 -3.02
CA LEU A 311 -23.37 29.78 -2.69
C LEU A 311 -24.40 28.64 -2.79
N HIS A 312 -23.95 27.43 -3.14
CA HIS A 312 -24.76 26.21 -3.23
C HIS A 312 -24.17 25.13 -2.33
N ALA A 313 -23.91 25.48 -1.07
CA ALA A 313 -23.44 24.55 -0.05
C ALA A 313 -24.46 23.44 0.21
N ASP A 314 -24.47 22.44 -0.68
CA ASP A 314 -24.86 21.07 -0.40
C ASP A 314 -23.76 20.46 0.51
N SER A 315 -23.38 21.08 1.62
CA SER A 315 -22.06 20.81 2.22
C SER A 315 -22.09 19.71 3.29
N LEU A 316 -21.20 18.71 3.14
CA LEU A 316 -20.77 17.79 4.22
C LEU A 316 -19.88 18.51 5.27
N CYS A 317 -20.11 19.80 5.50
CA CYS A 317 -19.40 20.58 6.49
C CYS A 317 -20.23 21.76 6.98
N VAL A 318 -20.16 22.03 8.28
CA VAL A 318 -20.76 23.21 8.93
C VAL A 318 -19.84 24.43 8.77
N ASP A 319 -18.53 24.22 8.89
CA ASP A 319 -17.50 25.26 8.74
C ASP A 319 -16.53 24.85 7.62
N PHE A 320 -16.63 25.55 6.48
CA PHE A 320 -15.84 25.23 5.29
C PHE A 320 -14.35 25.45 5.50
N GLU A 321 -13.94 26.56 6.12
CA GLU A 321 -12.52 26.88 6.27
C GLU A 321 -11.86 25.92 7.26
N HIS A 322 -12.56 25.61 8.36
CA HIS A 322 -12.12 24.57 9.28
C HIS A 322 -12.00 23.22 8.57
N SER A 323 -13.03 22.77 7.84
CA SER A 323 -13.02 21.48 7.13
C SER A 323 -11.94 21.42 6.05
N ARG A 324 -11.70 22.53 5.36
CA ARG A 324 -10.61 22.68 4.39
C ARG A 324 -9.25 22.51 5.05
N ASN A 325 -8.99 23.20 6.16
CA ASN A 325 -7.74 23.10 6.91
C ASN A 325 -7.52 21.67 7.42
N MET A 326 -8.55 21.06 8.01
CA MET A 326 -8.51 19.70 8.52
C MET A 326 -8.26 18.67 7.41
N THR A 327 -8.84 18.88 6.23
CA THR A 327 -8.61 18.04 5.03
C THR A 327 -7.19 18.18 4.49
N ILE A 328 -6.63 19.40 4.46
CA ILE A 328 -5.23 19.64 4.05
C ILE A 328 -4.26 19.01 5.04
N MET A 329 -4.47 19.21 6.35
CA MET A 329 -3.69 18.58 7.41
C MET A 329 -3.71 17.06 7.28
N SER A 330 -4.90 16.46 7.11
CA SER A 330 -5.06 15.02 6.94
C SER A 330 -4.37 14.49 5.69
N SER A 331 -4.42 15.25 4.59
CA SER A 331 -3.70 14.91 3.35
C SER A 331 -2.19 14.88 3.56
N HIS A 332 -1.64 15.86 4.27
CA HIS A 332 -0.22 15.88 4.62
C HIS A 332 0.15 14.71 5.55
N ILE A 333 -0.61 14.49 6.63
CA ILE A 333 -0.38 13.40 7.57
C ILE A 333 -0.37 12.05 6.85
N LEU A 334 -1.39 11.78 6.03
CA LEU A 334 -1.50 10.52 5.29
C LEU A 334 -0.38 10.36 4.27
N ASN A 335 0.00 11.42 3.56
CA ASN A 335 1.14 11.39 2.66
C ASN A 335 2.44 11.02 3.39
N GLU A 336 2.71 11.61 4.56
CA GLU A 336 3.92 11.28 5.33
C GLU A 336 3.91 9.86 5.89
N VAL A 337 2.74 9.36 6.31
CA VAL A 337 2.58 7.97 6.72
C VAL A 337 2.91 7.02 5.56
N VAL A 338 2.42 7.32 4.36
CA VAL A 338 2.70 6.51 3.16
C VAL A 338 4.17 6.60 2.77
N ALA A 339 4.71 7.82 2.67
CA ALA A 339 6.08 8.06 2.22
C ALA A 339 7.12 7.47 3.17
N SER A 340 6.80 7.36 4.47
CA SER A 340 7.66 6.70 5.45
C SER A 340 7.55 5.17 5.38
N ALA A 341 6.37 4.62 5.09
CA ALA A 341 6.12 3.18 5.09
C ALA A 341 6.54 2.47 3.79
N TRP A 342 6.38 3.12 2.64
CA TRP A 342 6.63 2.54 1.33
C TRP A 342 7.66 3.32 0.51
N THR A 343 8.26 2.63 -0.46
CA THR A 343 9.01 3.27 -1.54
C THR A 343 8.38 2.92 -2.88
N PHE A 344 7.49 3.79 -3.34
CA PHE A 344 6.90 3.69 -4.68
C PHE A 344 7.81 4.33 -5.73
N PRO A 345 7.75 3.87 -7.00
CA PRO A 345 8.40 4.56 -8.11
C PRO A 345 7.90 6.02 -8.19
N GLN A 346 8.78 6.98 -7.91
CA GLN A 346 8.41 8.39 -7.90
C GLN A 346 8.31 8.90 -9.35
N THR A 347 7.11 9.34 -9.73
CA THR A 347 6.93 10.13 -10.95
C THR A 347 7.33 11.58 -10.67
N PHE A 348 7.78 12.31 -11.70
CA PHE A 348 8.08 13.74 -11.58
C PHE A 348 6.91 14.55 -11.00
N MET A 349 5.68 14.17 -11.35
CA MET A 349 4.47 14.79 -10.81
C MET A 349 4.30 14.56 -9.30
N PHE A 350 4.64 13.36 -8.81
CA PHE A 350 4.57 13.06 -7.38
C PHE A 350 5.48 14.02 -6.59
N GLU A 351 6.72 14.19 -7.02
CA GLU A 351 7.69 15.05 -6.33
C GLU A 351 7.25 16.51 -6.28
N ILE A 352 6.67 17.03 -7.37
CA ILE A 352 6.14 18.40 -7.41
C ILE A 352 5.00 18.58 -6.41
N LEU A 353 4.05 17.65 -6.40
CA LEU A 353 2.88 17.75 -5.53
C LEU A 353 3.26 17.59 -4.06
N ASP A 354 4.14 16.62 -3.76
CA ASP A 354 4.71 16.38 -2.43
C ASP A 354 5.41 17.65 -1.90
N GLU A 355 6.30 18.25 -2.69
CA GLU A 355 6.98 19.49 -2.31
C GLU A 355 5.99 20.66 -2.13
N LYS A 356 4.97 20.78 -2.99
CA LYS A 356 3.94 21.83 -2.85
C LYS A 356 3.19 21.70 -1.52
N ILE A 357 2.76 20.50 -1.16
CA ILE A 357 2.05 20.27 0.11
C ILE A 357 2.99 20.46 1.30
N PHE A 358 4.24 20.00 1.21
CA PHE A 358 5.25 20.22 2.25
C PHE A 358 5.45 21.71 2.55
N GLN A 359 5.59 22.54 1.50
CA GLN A 359 5.76 23.98 1.66
C GLN A 359 4.52 24.64 2.28
N HIS A 360 3.33 24.24 1.83
CA HIS A 360 2.08 24.75 2.38
C HIS A 360 1.90 24.37 3.86
N ALA A 361 2.06 23.08 4.19
CA ALA A 361 1.96 22.57 5.56
C ALA A 361 2.97 23.23 6.50
N SER A 362 4.18 23.53 6.02
CA SER A 362 5.23 24.21 6.80
C SER A 362 4.89 25.67 7.13
N GLN A 363 4.03 26.32 6.34
CA GLN A 363 3.63 27.73 6.49
C GLN A 363 2.23 27.88 7.10
N MET A 364 1.53 26.78 7.32
CA MET A 364 0.15 26.77 7.79
C MET A 364 0.06 27.29 9.22
N THR A 365 -0.73 28.34 9.44
CA THR A 365 -1.06 28.86 10.78
C THR A 365 -2.35 28.22 11.26
N LEU A 366 -2.28 27.48 12.37
CA LEU A 366 -3.44 26.85 12.98
C LEU A 366 -4.19 27.87 13.86
N GLY A 367 -5.50 27.96 13.69
CA GLY A 367 -6.37 28.78 14.53
C GLY A 367 -6.72 28.06 15.84
N GLU A 368 -7.42 28.76 16.75
CA GLU A 368 -7.81 28.21 18.05
C GLU A 368 -8.63 26.91 17.94
N LYS A 369 -9.45 26.78 16.90
CA LYS A 369 -10.29 25.59 16.64
C LYS A 369 -9.48 24.38 16.22
N GLU A 370 -8.34 24.59 15.57
CA GLU A 370 -7.45 23.51 15.10
C GLU A 370 -6.46 23.07 16.19
N MET A 371 -6.28 23.86 17.26
CA MET A 371 -5.36 23.54 18.35
C MET A 371 -5.84 22.36 19.19
N GLY A 372 -4.90 21.50 19.59
CA GLY A 372 -5.17 20.34 20.45
C GLY A 372 -4.45 19.07 19.98
N PHE A 373 -5.02 17.92 20.32
CA PHE A 373 -4.42 16.60 20.01
C PHE A 373 -4.07 16.44 18.53
N TYR A 374 -5.00 16.74 17.62
CA TYR A 374 -4.78 16.55 16.19
C TYR A 374 -3.69 17.46 15.62
N SER A 375 -3.63 18.72 16.05
CA SER A 375 -2.53 19.63 15.69
C SER A 375 -1.17 19.12 16.15
N HIS A 376 -1.12 18.44 17.30
CA HIS A 376 0.12 17.88 17.82
C HIS A 376 0.61 16.73 16.94
N ILE A 377 -0.28 15.85 16.47
CA ILE A 377 0.03 14.82 15.47
C ILE A 377 0.50 15.44 14.15
N PHE A 378 -0.20 16.47 13.67
CA PHE A 378 0.18 17.19 12.46
C PHE A 378 1.59 17.78 12.55
N GLN A 379 1.94 18.43 13.67
CA GLN A 379 3.28 18.97 13.91
C GLN A 379 4.36 17.88 13.83
N LEU A 380 4.11 16.68 14.37
CA LEU A 380 5.05 15.56 14.25
C LEU A 380 5.26 15.17 12.78
N ARG A 381 4.18 15.08 12.00
CA ARG A 381 4.27 14.74 10.57
C ARG A 381 5.01 15.81 9.78
N CYS A 382 4.86 17.09 10.13
CA CYS A 382 5.69 18.15 9.56
C CYS A 382 7.18 17.92 9.86
N ILE A 383 7.54 17.50 11.08
CA ILE A 383 8.94 17.17 11.42
C ILE A 383 9.41 15.94 10.61
N GLN A 384 8.60 14.89 10.49
CA GLN A 384 8.93 13.71 9.67
C GLN A 384 9.12 14.07 8.18
N SER A 385 8.27 14.95 7.65
CA SER A 385 8.42 15.48 6.29
C SER A 385 9.74 16.22 6.13
N LYS A 386 10.10 17.09 7.07
CA LYS A 386 11.42 17.73 7.09
C LYS A 386 12.54 16.69 7.07
N ILE A 387 12.49 15.68 7.93
CA ILE A 387 13.49 14.59 7.97
C ILE A 387 13.64 13.94 6.59
N ARG A 388 12.53 13.58 5.94
CA ARG A 388 12.53 12.94 4.61
C ARG A 388 13.11 13.84 3.52
N HIS A 389 12.69 15.11 3.46
CA HIS A 389 13.21 16.08 2.48
C HIS A 389 14.69 16.40 2.72
N PHE A 390 15.12 16.44 3.99
CA PHE A 390 16.55 16.59 4.33
C PHE A 390 17.35 15.36 3.92
N ASN A 391 16.92 14.15 4.25
CA ASN A 391 17.62 12.92 3.88
C ASN A 391 17.81 12.81 2.35
N LYS A 392 16.79 13.15 1.55
CA LYS A 392 16.90 13.22 0.08
C LYS A 392 17.97 14.20 -0.41
N LYS A 393 18.18 15.32 0.31
CA LYS A 393 19.27 16.27 0.02
C LYS A 393 20.62 15.72 0.49
N LEU A 394 20.68 15.11 1.67
CA LEU A 394 21.90 14.55 2.25
C LEU A 394 22.45 13.39 1.42
N GLN A 395 21.61 12.58 0.75
CA GLN A 395 22.08 11.52 -0.17
C GLN A 395 22.99 12.03 -1.29
N LYS A 396 22.99 13.35 -1.58
CA LYS A 396 23.87 13.98 -2.57
C LYS A 396 25.21 14.48 -2.00
N LEU A 397 25.35 14.53 -0.69
CA LEU A 397 26.55 14.99 0.00
C LEU A 397 27.53 13.83 0.24
N ASP A 398 28.78 14.16 0.52
CA ASP A 398 29.76 13.16 0.96
C ASP A 398 29.36 12.56 2.33
N PRO A 399 29.53 11.24 2.58
CA PRO A 399 29.20 10.62 3.86
C PRO A 399 29.88 11.26 5.08
N THR A 400 31.08 11.83 4.93
CA THR A 400 31.83 12.44 6.04
C THR A 400 31.50 13.91 6.25
N ASP A 401 30.55 14.48 5.49
CA ASP A 401 30.19 15.89 5.60
C ASP A 401 29.60 16.21 6.99
N PRO A 402 30.24 17.10 7.80
CA PRO A 402 29.77 17.46 9.15
C PRO A 402 28.36 18.07 9.18
N PHE A 403 27.89 18.60 8.04
CA PHE A 403 26.54 19.13 7.90
C PHE A 403 25.46 18.05 8.13
N ARG A 404 25.75 16.78 7.81
CA ARG A 404 24.85 15.64 8.06
C ARG A 404 24.53 15.53 9.55
N GLU A 405 25.57 15.46 10.36
CA GLU A 405 25.44 15.29 11.81
C GLU A 405 24.79 16.50 12.46
N THR A 406 25.22 17.70 12.06
CA THR A 406 24.64 18.96 12.56
C THR A 406 23.13 19.05 12.28
N SER A 407 22.70 18.65 11.07
CA SER A 407 21.29 18.67 10.68
C SER A 407 20.49 17.59 11.41
N ARG A 408 21.08 16.40 11.59
CA ARG A 408 20.47 15.30 12.34
C ARG A 408 20.21 15.68 13.79
N LEU A 409 21.20 16.28 14.47
CA LEU A 409 21.05 16.74 15.85
C LEU A 409 19.95 17.80 15.98
N ARG A 410 19.90 18.77 15.06
CA ARG A 410 18.83 19.78 15.04
C ARG A 410 17.43 19.15 14.93
N LEU A 411 17.26 18.17 14.04
CA LEU A 411 15.98 17.48 13.87
C LEU A 411 15.65 16.59 15.08
N LYS A 412 16.66 15.99 15.73
CA LYS A 412 16.51 15.28 17.00
C LYS A 412 16.01 16.23 18.10
N ASP A 413 16.55 17.44 18.18
CA ASP A 413 16.10 18.47 19.14
C ASP A 413 14.66 18.91 18.87
N GLU A 414 14.27 19.12 17.60
CA GLU A 414 12.87 19.41 17.24
C GLU A 414 11.92 18.30 17.70
N LEU A 415 12.30 17.02 17.53
CA LEU A 415 11.54 15.88 18.03
C LEU A 415 11.46 15.86 19.57
N GLN A 416 12.54 16.21 20.28
CA GLN A 416 12.53 16.29 21.74
C GLN A 416 11.60 17.38 22.25
N VAL A 417 11.64 18.57 21.65
CA VAL A 417 10.73 19.67 21.98
C VAL A 417 9.27 19.27 21.71
N TRP A 418 9.02 18.48 20.67
CA TRP A 418 7.70 17.90 20.44
C TRP A 418 7.31 16.93 21.56
N LYS A 419 8.19 15.97 21.92
CA LYS A 419 7.96 14.97 22.98
C LYS A 419 7.63 15.61 24.33
N GLN A 420 8.28 16.70 24.69
CA GLN A 420 8.05 17.43 25.95
C GLN A 420 6.62 17.97 26.09
N LYS A 421 5.86 18.11 25.00
CA LYS A 421 4.48 18.63 25.02
C LYS A 421 3.42 17.54 25.21
N ILE A 422 3.80 16.25 25.18
CA ILE A 422 2.87 15.12 25.26
C ILE A 422 1.98 15.19 26.50
N GLU A 423 2.55 15.46 27.68
CA GLU A 423 1.77 15.54 28.92
C GLU A 423 0.72 16.65 28.87
N ALA A 424 1.07 17.84 28.39
CA ALA A 424 0.13 18.95 28.28
C ALA A 424 -1.01 18.65 27.28
N VAL A 425 -0.69 17.99 26.16
CA VAL A 425 -1.67 17.64 25.13
C VAL A 425 -2.61 16.54 25.62
N THR A 426 -2.08 15.49 26.25
CA THR A 426 -2.89 14.38 26.79
C THR A 426 -3.79 14.84 27.93
N ASN A 427 -3.31 15.70 28.83
CA ASN A 427 -4.12 16.27 29.91
C ASN A 427 -5.29 17.15 29.42
N SER A 428 -5.14 17.78 28.25
CA SER A 428 -6.18 18.59 27.62
C SER A 428 -7.04 17.82 26.61
N SER A 429 -6.71 16.56 26.33
CA SER A 429 -7.47 15.71 25.41
C SER A 429 -8.75 15.18 26.07
N PRO A 430 -9.77 14.78 25.28
CA PRO A 430 -10.98 14.16 25.81
C PRO A 430 -10.67 12.90 26.65
N LYS A 431 -11.37 12.74 27.78
CA LYS A 431 -11.27 11.55 28.65
C LYS A 431 -12.19 10.43 28.16
N ASP A 432 -11.97 9.98 26.93
CA ASP A 432 -12.79 8.99 26.22
C ASP A 432 -12.25 7.55 26.29
N ASN A 433 -11.14 7.36 27.03
CA ASN A 433 -10.39 6.12 27.16
C ASN A 433 -9.89 5.56 25.83
N LEU A 434 -9.72 6.40 24.80
CA LEU A 434 -9.12 5.97 23.55
C LEU A 434 -7.61 5.87 23.70
N VAL A 435 -7.06 4.74 23.25
CA VAL A 435 -5.62 4.46 23.31
C VAL A 435 -4.78 5.57 22.66
N TYR A 436 -5.31 6.27 21.67
CA TYR A 436 -4.61 7.37 20.99
C TYR A 436 -4.33 8.57 21.88
N HIS A 437 -5.20 8.83 22.87
CA HIS A 437 -5.04 9.93 23.82
C HIS A 437 -4.11 9.57 24.98
N GLU A 438 -3.62 8.33 25.06
CA GLU A 438 -2.64 7.91 26.04
C GLU A 438 -1.24 8.45 25.73
N PRO A 439 -0.47 8.90 26.73
CA PRO A 439 0.91 9.38 26.54
C PRO A 439 1.81 8.38 25.81
N SER A 440 1.64 7.08 26.10
CA SER A 440 2.42 6.00 25.49
C SER A 440 2.23 5.92 23.97
N SER A 441 1.01 6.18 23.48
CA SER A 441 0.73 6.19 22.04
C SER A 441 1.46 7.31 21.30
N LEU A 442 1.56 8.49 21.90
CA LEU A 442 2.31 9.62 21.35
C LEU A 442 3.82 9.39 21.47
N SER A 443 4.30 8.85 22.59
CA SER A 443 5.71 8.48 22.77
C SER A 443 6.17 7.47 21.71
N LYS A 444 5.36 6.45 21.40
CA LYS A 444 5.63 5.51 20.31
C LYS A 444 5.79 6.23 18.95
N LEU A 445 4.99 7.25 18.66
CA LEU A 445 5.13 8.02 17.43
C LEU A 445 6.44 8.84 17.40
N TYR A 446 6.89 9.33 18.55
CA TYR A 446 8.23 9.91 18.68
C TYR A 446 9.31 8.86 18.38
N ASP A 447 9.22 7.65 18.94
CA ASP A 447 10.21 6.59 18.72
C ASP A 447 10.27 6.16 17.25
N TYR A 448 9.12 6.07 16.58
CA TYR A 448 9.05 5.86 15.13
C TYR A 448 9.79 6.96 14.38
N SER A 449 9.60 8.22 14.77
CA SER A 449 10.24 9.37 14.13
C SER A 449 11.74 9.39 14.33
N LEU A 450 12.20 9.02 15.53
CA LEU A 450 13.62 8.88 15.83
C LEU A 450 14.23 7.75 14.99
N SER A 451 13.54 6.60 14.87
CA SER A 451 14.00 5.49 14.04
C SER A 451 14.15 5.90 12.57
N ILE A 452 13.22 6.72 12.05
CA ILE A 452 13.27 7.23 10.67
C ILE A 452 14.45 8.18 10.47
N LEU A 453 14.73 9.04 11.46
CA LEU A 453 15.84 9.99 11.41
C LEU A 453 17.20 9.29 11.23
N VAL A 454 17.37 8.11 11.83
CA VAL A 454 18.67 7.42 11.93
C VAL A 454 18.80 6.20 11.00
N GLN A 455 17.80 5.95 10.16
CA GLN A 455 17.59 4.67 9.49
C GLN A 455 18.60 4.31 8.40
N GLU A 456 19.29 5.29 7.81
CA GLU A 456 20.03 5.07 6.55
C GLU A 456 21.38 4.36 6.78
N ARG A 457 22.03 4.55 7.94
CA ARG A 457 23.28 3.86 8.33
C ARG A 457 23.49 3.88 9.86
N PRO A 458 22.75 3.07 10.64
CA PRO A 458 22.93 3.04 12.09
C PRO A 458 24.36 2.65 12.52
N CYS A 459 25.08 1.88 11.70
CA CYS A 459 26.46 1.45 11.95
C CYS A 459 27.47 2.61 11.99
N MET A 460 27.15 3.76 11.41
CA MET A 460 28.02 4.95 11.38
C MET A 460 27.82 5.86 12.60
N MET A 461 26.94 5.48 13.53
CA MET A 461 26.63 6.27 14.73
C MET A 461 27.55 5.90 15.90
N GLY A 462 27.62 6.79 16.90
CA GLY A 462 28.25 6.48 18.17
C GLY A 462 27.51 5.39 18.95
N HIS A 463 28.24 4.67 19.80
CA HIS A 463 27.70 3.51 20.54
C HIS A 463 26.52 3.88 21.45
N GLU A 464 26.55 5.05 22.07
CA GLU A 464 25.45 5.57 22.89
C GLU A 464 24.18 5.81 22.05
N GLU A 465 24.31 6.40 20.87
CA GLU A 465 23.16 6.63 20.00
C GLU A 465 22.56 5.32 19.47
N VAL A 466 23.39 4.33 19.17
CA VAL A 466 22.89 3.00 18.79
C VAL A 466 22.15 2.35 19.97
N GLY A 467 22.68 2.48 21.19
CA GLY A 467 22.00 2.03 22.40
C GLY A 467 20.63 2.68 22.60
N GLN A 468 20.52 4.00 22.37
CA GLN A 468 19.24 4.72 22.42
C GLN A 468 18.27 4.24 21.33
N LEU A 469 18.77 4.00 20.12
CA LEU A 469 17.95 3.50 19.01
C LEU A 469 17.37 2.11 19.31
N VAL A 470 18.17 1.22 19.89
CA VAL A 470 17.76 -0.12 20.32
C VAL A 470 16.62 -0.04 21.34
N GLU A 471 16.78 0.81 22.36
CA GLU A 471 15.75 1.04 23.38
C GLU A 471 14.45 1.59 22.76
N CYS A 472 14.56 2.62 21.92
CA CYS A 472 13.40 3.25 21.26
C CYS A 472 12.66 2.26 20.35
N CYS A 473 13.38 1.45 19.57
CA CYS A 473 12.74 0.45 18.70
C CYS A 473 12.01 -0.62 19.52
N SER A 474 12.62 -1.09 20.62
CA SER A 474 11.96 -2.05 21.50
C SER A 474 10.72 -1.46 22.17
N GLU A 475 10.83 -0.28 22.78
CA GLU A 475 9.71 0.39 23.45
C GLU A 475 8.52 0.59 22.51
N ALA A 476 8.78 0.99 21.26
CA ALA A 476 7.75 1.18 20.27
C ALA A 476 7.08 -0.14 19.82
N CYS A 477 7.82 -1.25 19.72
CA CYS A 477 7.27 -2.58 19.46
C CYS A 477 6.37 -3.06 20.62
N ARG A 478 6.83 -2.91 21.86
CA ARG A 478 6.09 -3.31 23.07
C ARG A 478 4.82 -2.49 23.25
N THR A 479 4.94 -1.17 23.15
CA THR A 479 3.82 -0.23 23.28
C THR A 479 2.76 -0.50 22.22
N PHE A 480 3.18 -0.79 20.98
CA PHE A 480 2.25 -1.16 19.92
C PHE A 480 1.46 -2.42 20.24
N LEU A 481 2.15 -3.50 20.65
CA LEU A 481 1.48 -4.76 20.92
C LEU A 481 0.53 -4.64 22.10
N SER A 482 0.97 -4.00 23.19
CA SER A 482 0.12 -3.70 24.36
C SER A 482 -1.12 -2.91 23.98
N SER A 483 -0.96 -1.87 23.14
CA SER A 483 -2.09 -1.09 22.61
C SER A 483 -3.10 -1.95 21.85
N GLN A 484 -2.61 -2.83 20.97
CA GLN A 484 -3.47 -3.71 20.16
C GLN A 484 -4.17 -4.81 20.99
N GLU A 485 -3.58 -5.20 22.12
CA GLU A 485 -4.19 -6.18 23.04
C GLU A 485 -5.25 -5.54 23.93
N ASN A 486 -5.06 -4.27 24.31
CA ASN A 486 -6.04 -3.51 25.08
C ASN A 486 -7.22 -3.02 24.23
N ASP A 487 -6.97 -2.67 22.97
CA ASP A 487 -8.01 -2.31 22.00
C ASP A 487 -7.81 -3.08 20.70
N SER A 488 -8.70 -4.04 20.44
CA SER A 488 -8.57 -4.92 19.28
C SER A 488 -8.85 -4.23 17.94
N VAL A 489 -9.43 -3.03 17.95
CA VAL A 489 -9.89 -2.29 16.77
C VAL A 489 -8.77 -1.46 16.14
N ILE A 490 -7.76 -1.11 16.94
CA ILE A 490 -6.69 -0.21 16.54
C ILE A 490 -5.52 -0.94 15.86
N TYR A 491 -4.76 -0.17 15.07
CA TYR A 491 -3.50 -0.59 14.46
C TYR A 491 -3.54 -1.84 13.58
N ARG A 492 -4.71 -2.23 13.06
CA ARG A 492 -4.84 -3.29 12.07
C ARG A 492 -4.79 -2.77 10.63
N THR A 493 -3.68 -2.09 10.31
CA THR A 493 -3.45 -1.49 8.98
C THR A 493 -2.18 -2.02 8.32
N TRP A 494 -2.13 -1.98 6.99
CA TRP A 494 -0.90 -2.23 6.24
C TRP A 494 0.21 -1.25 6.63
N THR A 495 -0.13 0.01 6.92
CA THR A 495 0.84 0.98 7.45
C THR A 495 1.48 0.47 8.74
N ALA A 496 0.66 0.04 9.72
CA ALA A 496 1.15 -0.46 11.00
C ALA A 496 2.08 -1.68 10.84
N LEU A 497 1.75 -2.61 9.94
CA LEU A 497 2.65 -3.72 9.58
C LEU A 497 4.00 -3.21 9.08
N MET A 498 4.03 -2.25 8.15
CA MET A 498 5.26 -1.71 7.57
C MET A 498 6.14 -1.04 8.64
N TYR A 499 5.54 -0.27 9.56
CA TYR A 499 6.27 0.37 10.65
C TYR A 499 6.80 -0.64 11.67
N GLN A 500 6.02 -1.66 12.04
CA GLN A 500 6.47 -2.70 12.97
C GLN A 500 7.59 -3.54 12.38
N PHE A 501 7.48 -3.90 11.10
CA PHE A 501 8.56 -4.58 10.39
C PHE A 501 9.82 -3.71 10.31
N ARG A 502 9.70 -2.41 10.00
CA ARG A 502 10.84 -1.47 10.03
C ARG A 502 11.57 -1.53 11.37
N LEU A 503 10.85 -1.37 12.48
CA LEU A 503 11.47 -1.37 13.81
C LEU A 503 12.16 -2.69 14.12
N GLY A 504 11.51 -3.81 13.80
CA GLY A 504 12.10 -5.14 13.98
C GLY A 504 13.40 -5.30 13.21
N ILE A 505 13.44 -4.87 11.94
CA ILE A 505 14.65 -4.92 11.11
C ILE A 505 15.75 -3.99 11.63
N ILE A 506 15.41 -2.77 12.06
CA ILE A 506 16.40 -1.85 12.67
C ILE A 506 16.98 -2.47 13.95
N LEU A 507 16.12 -3.04 14.80
CA LEU A 507 16.54 -3.67 16.05
C LEU A 507 17.50 -4.85 15.78
N LEU A 508 17.13 -5.74 14.84
CA LEU A 508 18.00 -6.85 14.41
C LEU A 508 19.31 -6.35 13.81
N TYR A 509 19.26 -5.30 12.99
CA TYR A 509 20.44 -4.69 12.37
C TYR A 509 21.41 -4.13 13.42
N CYS A 510 20.92 -3.43 14.45
CA CYS A 510 21.77 -2.94 15.53
C CYS A 510 22.49 -4.08 16.25
N TYR A 511 21.82 -5.20 16.53
CA TYR A 511 22.47 -6.36 17.12
C TYR A 511 23.46 -7.02 16.17
N ALA A 512 23.11 -7.16 14.89
CA ALA A 512 23.97 -7.75 13.88
C ALA A 512 25.26 -6.94 13.71
N MET A 513 25.15 -5.62 13.57
CA MET A 513 26.27 -4.76 13.17
C MET A 513 27.10 -4.24 14.34
N THR A 514 26.56 -4.14 15.56
CA THR A 514 27.33 -3.68 16.72
C THR A 514 28.09 -4.84 17.37
N PRO A 515 29.44 -4.81 17.39
CA PRO A 515 30.25 -5.82 18.07
C PRO A 515 29.88 -5.93 19.55
N PRO A 516 29.87 -7.14 20.15
CA PRO A 516 29.46 -7.33 21.55
C PRO A 516 30.17 -6.44 22.55
N LEU A 517 31.47 -6.17 22.32
CA LEU A 517 32.29 -5.30 23.17
C LEU A 517 31.89 -3.81 23.14
N LEU A 518 31.16 -3.39 22.11
CA LEU A 518 30.74 -2.01 21.88
C LEU A 518 29.24 -1.81 22.17
N ARG A 519 28.54 -2.84 22.64
CA ARG A 519 27.14 -2.76 23.02
C ARG A 519 27.01 -2.12 24.39
N THR A 520 26.17 -1.08 24.48
CA THR A 520 25.82 -0.46 25.76
C THR A 520 24.91 -1.37 26.59
N ALA A 521 24.65 -0.99 27.84
CA ALA A 521 23.73 -1.72 28.71
C ALA A 521 22.32 -1.90 28.11
N ASN A 522 21.90 -1.01 27.21
CA ASN A 522 20.59 -1.08 26.56
C ASN A 522 20.39 -2.36 25.74
N PHE A 523 21.46 -3.03 25.28
CA PHE A 523 21.37 -4.29 24.54
C PHE A 523 21.05 -5.51 25.41
N THR A 524 21.18 -5.41 26.74
CA THR A 524 20.96 -6.54 27.65
C THR A 524 19.75 -6.36 28.56
N LEU A 525 19.07 -5.21 28.48
CA LEU A 525 17.85 -4.96 29.24
C LEU A 525 16.75 -5.98 28.85
N PRO A 526 16.04 -6.58 29.82
CA PRO A 526 14.93 -7.51 29.56
C PRO A 526 13.87 -6.88 28.64
N ASP A 527 13.58 -5.60 28.87
CA ASP A 527 12.67 -4.81 28.05
C ASP A 527 13.12 -4.76 26.58
N THR A 528 14.41 -4.55 26.31
CA THR A 528 14.95 -4.57 24.95
C THR A 528 14.73 -5.91 24.28
N VAL A 529 15.04 -7.01 24.97
CA VAL A 529 14.87 -8.37 24.45
C VAL A 529 13.40 -8.67 24.17
N SER A 530 12.49 -8.25 25.05
CA SER A 530 11.05 -8.42 24.84
C SER A 530 10.50 -7.67 23.61
N GLY A 531 11.21 -6.64 23.12
CA GLY A 531 10.88 -5.94 21.88
C GLY A 531 10.88 -6.85 20.64
N PHE A 532 11.80 -7.82 20.57
CA PHE A 532 11.83 -8.80 19.47
C PHE A 532 10.60 -9.70 19.48
N GLU A 533 10.25 -10.22 20.65
CA GLU A 533 9.06 -11.06 20.84
C GLU A 533 7.79 -10.29 20.51
N CYS A 534 7.69 -9.02 20.95
CA CYS A 534 6.54 -8.19 20.61
C CYS A 534 6.44 -7.91 19.11
N CYS A 535 7.56 -7.68 18.42
CA CYS A 535 7.59 -7.52 16.98
C CYS A 535 7.14 -8.81 16.27
N HIS A 536 7.71 -9.96 16.65
CA HIS A 536 7.35 -11.27 16.10
C HIS A 536 5.85 -11.56 16.22
N ARG A 537 5.30 -11.48 17.44
CA ARG A 537 3.87 -11.70 17.70
C ARG A 537 2.98 -10.75 16.90
N THR A 538 3.43 -9.52 16.70
CA THR A 538 2.71 -8.54 15.88
C THR A 538 2.70 -8.95 14.41
N LEU A 539 3.84 -9.33 13.84
CA LEU A 539 3.95 -9.81 12.46
C LEU A 539 3.14 -11.09 12.24
N GLU A 540 3.12 -11.98 13.23
CA GLU A 540 2.28 -13.19 13.21
C GLU A 540 0.79 -12.83 13.12
N LYS A 541 0.30 -11.95 14.00
CA LYS A 541 -1.09 -11.45 13.97
C LYS A 541 -1.45 -10.86 12.59
N PHE A 542 -0.52 -10.15 11.94
CA PHE A 542 -0.73 -9.62 10.58
C PHE A 542 -0.71 -10.71 9.51
N SER A 543 0.16 -11.70 9.60
CA SER A 543 0.24 -12.81 8.64
C SER A 543 -1.02 -13.67 8.62
N ILE A 544 -1.68 -13.82 9.77
CA ILE A 544 -2.99 -14.48 9.90
C ILE A 544 -4.07 -13.65 9.19
N ARG A 545 -4.01 -12.32 9.34
CA ARG A 545 -4.98 -11.39 8.74
C ARG A 545 -4.83 -11.29 7.22
N TRP A 546 -3.60 -11.18 6.73
CA TRP A 546 -3.28 -11.01 5.33
C TRP A 546 -2.24 -12.03 4.90
N PRO A 547 -2.57 -13.00 4.01
CA PRO A 547 -1.61 -13.98 3.52
C PRO A 547 -0.35 -13.36 2.91
N ARG A 548 -0.49 -12.21 2.22
CA ARG A 548 0.63 -11.46 1.66
C ARG A 548 1.57 -10.85 2.73
N ALA A 549 1.14 -10.76 3.99
CA ALA A 549 2.01 -10.33 5.09
C ALA A 549 2.93 -11.44 5.62
N LEU A 550 2.74 -12.69 5.19
CA LEU A 550 3.55 -13.83 5.66
C LEU A 550 5.05 -13.64 5.41
N VAL A 551 5.43 -13.05 4.28
CA VAL A 551 6.83 -12.77 3.93
C VAL A 551 7.52 -11.87 4.96
N PHE A 552 6.80 -10.96 5.62
CA PHE A 552 7.35 -10.07 6.65
C PHE A 552 7.76 -10.88 7.88
N LEU A 553 6.87 -11.78 8.35
CA LEU A 553 7.15 -12.67 9.47
C LEU A 553 8.33 -13.59 9.16
N GLN A 554 8.30 -14.25 7.99
CA GLN A 554 9.34 -15.21 7.58
C GLN A 554 10.71 -14.55 7.42
N SER A 555 10.74 -13.32 6.87
CA SER A 555 11.97 -12.55 6.75
C SER A 555 12.53 -12.17 8.12
N PHE A 556 11.66 -11.70 9.04
CA PHE A 556 12.08 -11.33 10.38
C PHE A 556 12.63 -12.54 11.15
N GLN A 557 11.92 -13.69 11.13
CA GLN A 557 12.36 -14.92 11.80
C GLN A 557 13.71 -15.41 11.28
N LEU A 558 13.88 -15.47 9.96
CA LEU A 558 15.12 -15.96 9.34
C LEU A 558 16.31 -15.06 9.68
N LEU A 559 16.12 -13.74 9.78
CA LEU A 559 17.16 -12.83 10.26
C LEU A 559 17.41 -12.99 11.76
N ALA A 560 16.36 -13.09 12.59
CA ALA A 560 16.51 -13.27 14.04
C ALA A 560 17.29 -14.54 14.38
N GLU A 561 16.98 -15.66 13.74
CA GLU A 561 17.71 -16.93 13.91
C GLU A 561 19.21 -16.81 13.57
N SER A 562 19.55 -15.97 12.59
CA SER A 562 20.95 -15.71 12.21
C SER A 562 21.68 -14.73 13.14
N VAL A 563 20.96 -13.89 13.88
CA VAL A 563 21.55 -12.92 14.82
C VAL A 563 21.84 -13.57 16.18
N PHE A 564 20.99 -14.51 16.62
CA PHE A 564 21.03 -15.07 17.97
C PHE A 564 21.44 -16.56 18.06
N ASP A 565 21.75 -17.22 16.93
CA ASP A 565 22.21 -18.62 16.85
C ASP A 565 21.30 -19.63 17.60
N GLY A 566 20.11 -19.88 17.05
CA GLY A 566 19.20 -20.95 17.53
C GLY A 566 17.74 -20.76 17.10
N PRO A 567 16.90 -21.81 17.11
CA PRO A 567 15.47 -21.71 16.84
C PRO A 567 14.75 -21.10 18.04
N ALA A 568 15.00 -19.81 18.31
CA ALA A 568 14.41 -19.09 19.43
C ALA A 568 12.91 -18.80 19.25
N PHE A 569 12.40 -18.88 18.02
CA PHE A 569 11.07 -18.34 17.66
C PHE A 569 10.13 -19.35 17.00
N GLY A 570 10.40 -20.66 17.10
CA GLY A 570 9.62 -21.66 16.38
C GLY A 570 9.70 -23.08 16.95
N GLY A 571 8.93 -23.36 18.00
CA GLY A 571 8.67 -24.73 18.43
C GLY A 571 8.22 -24.85 19.88
N GLN A 572 6.91 -24.93 20.11
CA GLN A 572 6.20 -25.42 21.31
C GLN A 572 6.86 -25.25 22.70
N ALA A 573 6.13 -24.52 23.55
CA ALA A 573 6.33 -24.25 24.99
C ALA A 573 7.24 -23.05 25.27
N CYS A 574 6.70 -21.89 25.66
CA CYS A 574 6.17 -21.69 27.01
C CYS A 574 7.03 -22.41 28.06
N ASN A 575 8.26 -21.93 28.27
CA ASN A 575 8.88 -21.99 29.59
C ASN A 575 9.78 -20.77 29.74
N SER A 576 9.43 -19.92 30.71
CA SER A 576 10.04 -18.64 31.07
C SER A 576 11.51 -18.71 31.53
N ASN A 577 12.25 -19.78 31.22
CA ASN A 577 13.51 -20.10 31.92
C ASN A 577 14.76 -20.17 31.01
N MET A 578 14.71 -19.69 29.76
CA MET A 578 15.91 -19.64 28.90
C MET A 578 16.72 -18.33 29.01
N LEU A 579 16.22 -17.32 29.73
CA LEU A 579 16.85 -15.99 29.82
C LEU A 579 17.44 -15.65 31.20
N ASP A 580 17.36 -16.56 32.18
CA ASP A 580 17.85 -16.35 33.56
C ASP A 580 19.29 -16.83 33.81
N SER A 581 20.04 -17.23 32.79
CA SER A 581 21.44 -17.63 32.98
C SER A 581 22.42 -16.48 32.68
N PRO A 582 23.40 -16.19 33.58
CA PRO A 582 24.41 -15.13 33.40
C PRO A 582 25.34 -15.30 32.18
N SER A 583 25.13 -16.33 31.36
CA SER A 583 25.87 -16.69 30.15
C SER A 583 25.32 -16.02 28.87
N SER A 584 24.42 -15.04 28.99
CA SER A 584 23.92 -14.20 27.89
C SER A 584 25.00 -13.37 27.16
N GLN A 585 26.25 -13.39 27.66
CA GLN A 585 27.42 -12.89 26.95
C GLN A 585 27.83 -13.76 25.73
N SER A 586 27.25 -14.96 25.54
CA SER A 586 27.59 -15.89 24.45
C SER A 586 26.59 -15.95 23.29
N LEU A 587 25.54 -15.12 23.28
CA LEU A 587 24.43 -15.18 22.30
C LEU A 587 24.72 -14.60 20.91
N CYS A 588 25.95 -14.18 20.62
CA CYS A 588 26.33 -13.79 19.25
C CYS A 588 27.54 -14.60 18.80
N SER A 589 27.23 -15.70 18.12
CA SER A 589 28.11 -16.29 17.12
C SER A 589 28.41 -15.26 16.02
N PRO A 590 29.53 -15.36 15.29
CA PRO A 590 29.79 -14.52 14.14
C PRO A 590 28.64 -14.72 13.13
N TYR A 591 27.74 -13.74 13.06
CA TYR A 591 26.61 -13.71 12.12
C TYR A 591 27.04 -14.25 10.76
N ALA A 592 26.49 -15.40 10.38
CA ALA A 592 26.77 -16.04 9.10
C ALA A 592 25.50 -16.75 8.62
N LEU A 593 24.82 -16.14 7.66
CA LEU A 593 23.80 -16.85 6.89
C LEU A 593 24.51 -17.87 6.00
N ASP A 594 24.16 -19.16 6.15
CA ASP A 594 24.59 -20.18 5.20
C ASP A 594 24.04 -19.89 3.78
N GLY A 595 24.59 -20.58 2.78
CA GLY A 595 24.25 -20.33 1.38
C GLY A 595 22.75 -20.50 1.07
N GLU A 596 22.08 -21.47 1.69
CA GLU A 596 20.67 -21.74 1.46
C GLU A 596 19.77 -20.67 2.09
N ARG A 597 20.04 -20.31 3.35
CA ARG A 597 19.34 -19.23 4.07
C ARG A 597 19.54 -17.89 3.37
N LYS A 598 20.74 -17.62 2.84
CA LYS A 598 21.02 -16.42 2.05
C LYS A 598 20.19 -16.38 0.77
N THR A 599 20.10 -17.47 0.00
CA THR A 599 19.25 -17.55 -1.20
C THR A 599 17.76 -17.38 -0.86
N ARG A 600 17.31 -18.00 0.24
CA ARG A 600 15.92 -17.86 0.71
C ARG A 600 15.58 -16.42 1.07
N MET A 601 16.46 -15.75 1.82
CA MET A 601 16.29 -14.34 2.16
C MET A 601 16.31 -13.43 0.93
N GLN A 602 17.16 -13.70 -0.07
CA GLN A 602 17.15 -12.96 -1.33
C GLN A 602 15.79 -13.07 -2.05
N SER A 603 15.16 -14.25 -2.02
CA SER A 603 13.80 -14.42 -2.54
C SER A 603 12.79 -13.58 -1.78
N TYR A 604 12.85 -13.57 -0.44
CA TYR A 604 11.95 -12.74 0.37
C TYR A 604 12.15 -11.24 0.11
N ILE A 605 13.39 -10.78 -0.06
CA ILE A 605 13.67 -9.38 -0.42
C ILE A 605 13.03 -9.00 -1.76
N VAL A 606 13.05 -9.89 -2.75
CA VAL A 606 12.36 -9.65 -4.03
C VAL A 606 10.86 -9.48 -3.81
N GLU A 607 10.24 -10.33 -3.00
CA GLU A 607 8.81 -10.22 -2.70
C GLU A 607 8.48 -8.96 -1.87
N LEU A 608 9.29 -8.61 -0.87
CA LEU A 608 9.15 -7.37 -0.10
C LEU A 608 9.26 -6.12 -1.00
N ARG A 609 10.14 -6.15 -2.02
CA ARG A 609 10.25 -5.09 -3.03
C ARG A 609 9.00 -5.00 -3.91
N VAL A 610 8.40 -6.14 -4.29
CA VAL A 610 7.12 -6.15 -5.02
C VAL A 610 6.00 -5.53 -4.18
N GLN A 611 6.05 -5.69 -2.85
CA GLN A 611 5.14 -5.02 -1.92
C GLN A 611 5.57 -3.60 -1.53
N HIS A 612 6.59 -3.05 -2.20
CA HIS A 612 7.10 -1.69 -2.04
C HIS A 612 7.56 -1.34 -0.62
N VAL A 613 8.06 -2.31 0.15
CA VAL A 613 8.68 -2.06 1.46
C VAL A 613 9.74 -0.97 1.33
N HIS A 614 9.77 -0.05 2.29
CA HIS A 614 10.64 1.11 2.24
C HIS A 614 12.10 0.75 1.97
N GLN A 615 12.73 1.42 1.01
CA GLN A 615 14.05 1.07 0.48
C GLN A 615 15.13 1.03 1.57
N ALA A 616 15.09 1.94 2.55
CA ALA A 616 16.06 1.91 3.64
C ALA A 616 15.99 0.62 4.47
N VAL A 617 14.80 0.04 4.68
CA VAL A 617 14.65 -1.24 5.39
C VAL A 617 15.26 -2.36 4.57
N VAL A 618 14.98 -2.39 3.27
CA VAL A 618 15.56 -3.37 2.34
C VAL A 618 17.08 -3.26 2.32
N SER A 619 17.63 -2.04 2.28
CA SER A 619 19.07 -1.82 2.31
C SER A 619 19.73 -2.37 3.59
N LEU A 620 19.12 -2.20 4.76
CA LEU A 620 19.62 -2.78 6.02
C LEU A 620 19.65 -4.32 5.96
N MET A 621 18.61 -4.93 5.37
CA MET A 621 18.57 -6.39 5.17
C MET A 621 19.67 -6.86 4.22
N GLU A 622 19.87 -6.17 3.10
CA GLU A 622 20.92 -6.48 2.13
C GLU A 622 22.33 -6.31 2.71
N GLU A 623 22.54 -5.33 3.58
CA GLU A 623 23.81 -5.14 4.26
C GLU A 623 24.09 -6.28 5.25
N MET A 624 23.09 -6.70 6.05
CA MET A 624 23.21 -7.88 6.91
C MET A 624 23.60 -9.12 6.09
N LEU A 625 22.93 -9.38 4.95
CA LEU A 625 23.22 -10.51 4.06
C LEU A 625 24.64 -10.55 3.48
N ASN A 626 25.25 -9.38 3.30
CA ASN A 626 26.54 -9.23 2.65
C ASN A 626 27.68 -8.98 3.64
N ARG A 627 27.41 -9.08 4.94
CA ARG A 627 28.44 -8.98 5.96
C ARG A 627 29.54 -10.04 5.72
N PRO A 628 30.81 -9.63 5.65
CA PRO A 628 31.92 -10.57 5.52
C PRO A 628 32.01 -11.46 6.76
N GLN A 629 32.35 -12.74 6.57
CA GLN A 629 32.54 -13.67 7.67
C GLN A 629 33.73 -13.21 8.51
N HIS A 630 33.63 -13.33 9.85
CA HIS A 630 34.69 -12.91 10.79
C HIS A 630 36.08 -13.53 10.49
N GLN A 631 36.16 -14.60 9.70
CA GLN A 631 37.41 -15.22 9.26
C GLN A 631 38.26 -14.33 8.32
N ASP A 632 37.67 -13.28 7.72
CA ASP A 632 38.39 -12.31 6.88
C ASP A 632 38.84 -11.05 7.65
N MET A 633 38.42 -10.88 8.91
CA MET A 633 38.77 -9.74 9.74
C MET A 633 39.85 -10.16 10.74
N ASN A 634 41.10 -9.84 10.42
CA ASN A 634 42.26 -10.18 11.25
C ASN A 634 42.27 -9.31 12.52
N TYR A 635 41.72 -9.82 13.62
CA TYR A 635 41.64 -9.11 14.91
C TYR A 635 42.97 -9.11 15.69
N GLU A 636 44.04 -9.75 15.19
CA GLU A 636 45.35 -9.80 15.86
C GLU A 636 46.12 -8.46 15.87
N GLY A 637 45.57 -7.37 15.31
CA GLY A 637 46.21 -6.05 15.27
C GLY A 637 45.67 -5.01 16.25
N LEU A 638 44.60 -5.31 17.00
CA LEU A 638 43.95 -4.36 17.92
C LEU A 638 44.40 -4.60 19.36
N ASP A 639 45.71 -4.48 19.60
CA ASP A 639 46.22 -4.35 20.97
C ASP A 639 45.85 -2.96 21.52
N LEU A 640 45.20 -3.01 22.67
CA LEU A 640 44.69 -1.89 23.46
C LEU A 640 45.77 -0.84 23.73
N LEU A 641 45.57 0.38 23.23
CA LEU A 641 46.14 1.58 23.83
C LEU A 641 45.02 2.54 24.22
N PRO A 642 44.90 2.90 25.51
CA PRO A 642 43.90 3.85 25.97
C PRO A 642 44.34 5.25 25.52
N ASN A 643 43.41 5.99 24.91
CA ASN A 643 43.54 7.36 24.39
C ASN A 643 44.01 7.47 22.94
N MET A 644 43.10 7.28 21.97
CA MET A 644 43.07 8.11 20.76
C MET A 644 41.64 8.23 20.21
N SER A 645 41.27 9.45 19.83
CA SER A 645 40.05 9.76 19.07
C SER A 645 40.11 9.11 17.69
N LEU A 646 39.14 8.26 17.35
CA LEU A 646 39.08 7.57 16.06
C LEU A 646 38.23 8.37 15.06
N ALA A 647 38.82 9.45 14.54
CA ALA A 647 38.45 10.06 13.26
C ALA A 647 39.07 9.28 12.08
N GLY A 648 39.10 7.95 12.15
CA GLY A 648 39.87 7.11 11.23
C GLY A 648 39.32 5.71 11.10
N PHE A 649 38.12 5.59 10.53
CA PHE A 649 37.64 4.35 9.93
C PHE A 649 37.20 4.64 8.48
N ASP A 650 38.15 5.13 7.67
CA ASP A 650 38.10 5.06 6.20
C ASP A 650 38.43 3.62 5.77
N LEU A 651 37.46 2.72 5.91
CA LEU A 651 37.67 1.30 5.57
C LEU A 651 36.51 0.70 4.78
N PHE A 652 35.99 1.43 3.79
CA PHE A 652 35.31 0.86 2.61
C PHE A 652 35.47 1.78 1.40
N ASN A 653 36.61 1.67 0.71
CA ASN A 653 36.77 2.13 -0.68
C ASN A 653 36.89 0.88 -1.56
N PHE A 654 35.75 0.40 -2.10
CA PHE A 654 35.64 -0.32 -3.38
C PHE A 654 34.20 -0.25 -3.89
#